data_AF-A0A9P7A018-F1
#
_entry.id   AF-A0A9P7A018-F1
#
_cell.length_a   1.000
_cell.length_b   1.000
_cell.length_c   1.000
_cell.angle_alpha   90.00
_cell.angle_beta   90.00
_cell.angle_gamma   90.00
#
_symmetry.space_group_name_H-M   'P 1'
#
loop_
_entity.id
_entity.type
_entity.pdbx_description
1 polymer ?
#
loop_
_entity_poly.entity_id
_entity_poly.type
_entity_poly.pdbx_seq_one_letter_code
_entity_poly.pdbx_strand_id
1 'polypeptide(L)'
;MSPLDERACAGIPINWPDDVHPFLVMFPWESYHDGTNALPFTVDITHPSEPRARSKHCDPNTFDRSPCGLAHMQDIAKMYAAQVKELKLQACNDSRKYMTSLTQLNDYSHLLMAISENDVPRLQQIIKIALDNGTSVREVVNKLEDTIEGVYHPRGYGSSDIDITTLVYRLGGSQLLYALNHQIGVPSIRTLRAWSTFTTITPTIGPIWPEQFDDNIRNIILNTRDTTTPLCRVSFMIDEMALEEMAIHFGKYNMIGGLCWKHSNLVDPVLRTYDSAVCIAQKIHNQEVHLGKEVTVIGVACFGEDELYPVLAAPTCKTENAADMEGILTRAIEHWSATGADTLVGPVWSFAMDGDATHRAAGHRLFVKTPLSSYLPLYATLSDMPGLNTFTGDNEVTLDFDFKHIFKRICTLIRSPVGITLNNGRIINAMMLSRYLIWLPAHDEASVTKLLHPDDPQDVPRAIELMQAIVSLSKSQQASINNSFSTDIDLRADLMSVELLSDIIESILLPFIDISLSLTEQVQYLSRHAHLSFAIFRSHRRAFMPYQLYYDTHTMVKNIMFCIRKQQVLDLGEKFFVGDSGDDRLELHFDHTRMIGGHNSGCSYSQVLDRLGAAKDIDGVFKQHPELDPGHRHLKLGTRHDTVDHINHVCGGEISFPGDVICLRHGKRIDPINFSFPTLFSDPTVDMLHLFGMNKYLGISEEDPEDASVPPQAVPIALSLPLPFPDIAHTDVNDESAELTSEEALVAQADTDVPSTQPHQVQPDLSAPPLPGGPGVRPEDYLLFKNRWIHKQTICCLVINKDFILKSCNRLERVRAGYTKVNKRIDMSAGRITDGNLFLVGNIFLTLIRSGRTVSLGILCSTSLILNNISRSSVNVTIMKAARTTAKITGQLLTIIAANHSSDSSPSLQQFLWNRGYIKSHLVIQGTSDSTERVVVVSVPGSLVEPINPEPTFIRLRDDINTDDFVEIKGGQSTWEVSQGALEAACRLLWEKSLETSMPPKSLVSMTPSDIKTFPYQLADGTPAIPCVEGTNLLIASDGERITTCCLCAAKVTDMRAHVGLHILHALTNTPEEVNMVEPVGTNLPCGFCGRSGRPECTITIKLSANSAPVLSTKCMYQHSFRYAYADAGSKNKPLRNIPLKCELCNPTLPPEPGRTFRRAPLAAVDAVWRYNMPEHILKEHEEYEIPGYKMMGVPLPACMLQVMMLTDLEQTAACIPQECRLLTCEDPLEKENHTGTSSRSAGKRRALQPASSLPAKRSRIAMEPLHLSPHTLIVG
;
A
#
# COMPACT_ATOMS: atom_id res chain seq x y z
N MET A 1 -116.76 5.96 79.59
CA MET A 1 -116.04 4.73 79.26
C MET A 1 -114.55 5.06 79.22
N SER A 2 -113.69 4.17 79.71
CA SER A 2 -112.33 4.49 80.18
C SER A 2 -111.38 4.93 79.03
N PRO A 3 -110.64 6.06 79.17
CA PRO A 3 -109.81 6.64 78.10
C PRO A 3 -108.29 6.63 78.41
N LEU A 4 -107.51 7.26 77.50
CA LEU A 4 -106.11 7.74 77.62
C LEU A 4 -104.97 6.71 77.47
N ASP A 5 -104.07 6.93 76.49
CA ASP A 5 -102.86 7.74 76.72
C ASP A 5 -102.31 8.32 75.38
N GLU A 6 -102.20 9.64 75.27
CA GLU A 6 -101.69 10.35 74.08
C GLU A 6 -100.21 10.73 74.27
N ARG A 7 -99.26 9.89 73.85
CA ARG A 7 -97.82 10.23 73.91
C ARG A 7 -97.03 9.68 72.72
N ALA A 8 -96.96 10.46 71.63
CA ALA A 8 -96.02 10.21 70.54
C ALA A 8 -95.58 11.54 69.87
N CYS A 9 -94.29 11.62 69.50
CA CYS A 9 -93.73 12.76 68.78
C CYS A 9 -94.45 12.96 67.43
N ALA A 10 -94.95 14.17 67.15
CA ALA A 10 -95.73 14.46 65.94
C ALA A 10 -94.94 14.32 64.62
N GLY A 11 -93.59 14.28 64.67
CA GLY A 11 -92.75 14.27 63.47
C GLY A 11 -92.76 15.58 62.69
N ILE A 12 -91.90 15.67 61.67
CA ILE A 12 -91.79 16.84 60.78
C ILE A 12 -92.56 16.55 59.49
N PRO A 13 -93.44 17.45 59.00
CA PRO A 13 -94.13 17.24 57.73
C PRO A 13 -93.15 17.19 56.56
N ILE A 14 -93.36 16.24 55.64
CA ILE A 14 -92.62 16.11 54.40
C ILE A 14 -93.41 16.86 53.32
N ASN A 15 -92.94 18.05 52.95
CA ASN A 15 -93.43 18.70 51.73
C ASN A 15 -92.96 17.90 50.52
N TRP A 16 -93.89 17.26 49.82
CA TRP A 16 -93.66 16.61 48.53
C TRP A 16 -94.22 17.48 47.41
N PRO A 17 -93.54 17.66 46.27
CA PRO A 17 -94.05 18.48 45.17
C PRO A 17 -95.32 17.86 44.54
N ASP A 18 -96.40 18.65 44.43
CA ASP A 18 -97.69 18.22 43.87
C ASP A 18 -97.65 17.92 42.35
N ASP A 19 -96.61 18.39 41.67
CA ASP A 19 -96.32 18.21 40.25
C ASP A 19 -95.62 16.88 39.92
N VAL A 20 -95.40 16.02 40.92
CA VAL A 20 -94.84 14.66 40.79
C VAL A 20 -95.86 13.62 41.30
N HIS A 21 -95.81 12.38 40.78
CA HIS A 21 -96.73 11.31 41.20
C HIS A 21 -96.83 11.16 42.74
N PRO A 22 -98.00 10.73 43.28
CA PRO A 22 -98.27 10.73 44.72
C PRO A 22 -97.16 10.05 45.54
N PHE A 23 -96.86 10.61 46.72
CA PHE A 23 -95.76 10.16 47.61
C PHE A 23 -95.65 8.62 47.73
N LEU A 24 -96.77 7.93 47.92
CA LEU A 24 -96.84 6.46 48.03
C LEU A 24 -96.26 5.70 46.83
N VAL A 25 -96.25 6.29 45.64
CA VAL A 25 -95.79 5.71 44.37
C VAL A 25 -94.30 5.96 44.11
N MET A 26 -93.77 7.09 44.59
CA MET A 26 -92.39 7.53 44.29
C MET A 26 -91.41 7.36 45.47
N PHE A 27 -91.90 7.13 46.69
CA PHE A 27 -91.02 6.90 47.84
C PHE A 27 -90.27 5.55 47.73
N PRO A 28 -88.95 5.49 47.97
CA PRO A 28 -88.15 4.28 47.80
C PRO A 28 -88.35 3.29 48.96
N TRP A 29 -89.47 2.57 48.93
CA TRP A 29 -89.88 1.58 49.94
C TRP A 29 -88.83 0.50 50.24
N GLU A 30 -87.95 0.18 49.28
CA GLU A 30 -86.85 -0.76 49.46
C GLU A 30 -85.89 -0.35 50.60
N SER A 31 -85.77 0.94 50.91
CA SER A 31 -84.89 1.47 51.96
C SER A 31 -85.52 1.56 53.36
N TYR A 32 -86.72 0.99 53.54
CA TYR A 32 -87.50 1.10 54.80
C TYR A 32 -87.08 0.11 55.90
N HIS A 33 -86.20 -0.84 55.59
CA HIS A 33 -85.70 -1.87 56.52
C HIS A 33 -84.65 -1.31 57.53
N ASP A 34 -84.09 -2.16 58.41
CA ASP A 34 -83.09 -1.78 59.43
C ASP A 34 -81.64 -2.19 59.06
N GLY A 35 -81.35 -2.30 57.76
CA GLY A 35 -80.01 -2.64 57.24
C GLY A 35 -79.04 -1.45 57.20
N THR A 36 -77.81 -1.68 56.76
CA THR A 36 -76.77 -0.62 56.66
C THR A 36 -77.10 0.51 55.69
N ASN A 37 -78.07 0.30 54.79
CA ASN A 37 -78.56 1.31 53.84
C ASN A 37 -79.94 1.88 54.24
N ALA A 38 -80.38 1.64 55.47
CA ALA A 38 -81.64 2.14 56.01
C ALA A 38 -81.68 3.68 56.12
N LEU A 39 -82.87 4.27 55.91
CA LEU A 39 -83.09 5.66 56.28
C LEU A 39 -83.07 5.84 57.82
N PRO A 40 -82.45 6.92 58.35
CA PRO A 40 -82.35 7.17 59.80
C PRO A 40 -83.66 7.67 60.44
N PHE A 41 -84.77 7.62 59.69
CA PHE A 41 -86.11 8.01 60.09
C PHE A 41 -87.16 7.04 59.57
N THR A 42 -88.24 6.85 60.33
CA THR A 42 -89.49 6.26 59.87
C THR A 42 -90.40 7.34 59.29
N VAL A 43 -91.32 6.94 58.41
CA VAL A 43 -92.32 7.84 57.83
C VAL A 43 -93.71 7.39 58.26
N ASP A 44 -94.44 8.30 58.89
CA ASP A 44 -95.85 8.16 59.23
C ASP A 44 -96.70 8.61 58.04
N ILE A 45 -97.48 7.67 57.50
CA ILE A 45 -98.37 7.85 56.34
C ILE A 45 -99.86 7.70 56.72
N THR A 46 -100.21 7.82 58.01
CA THR A 46 -101.61 7.74 58.47
C THR A 46 -102.55 8.73 57.77
N HIS A 47 -102.01 9.85 57.29
CA HIS A 47 -102.67 10.79 56.40
C HIS A 47 -101.85 10.91 55.10
N PRO A 48 -102.22 10.19 54.02
CA PRO A 48 -101.40 10.13 52.80
C PRO A 48 -101.17 11.46 52.07
N SER A 49 -102.00 12.47 52.35
CA SER A 49 -101.86 13.84 51.85
C SER A 49 -100.87 14.70 52.64
N GLU A 50 -100.46 14.29 53.84
CA GLU A 50 -99.49 15.00 54.70
C GLU A 50 -98.55 13.99 55.41
N PRO A 51 -97.65 13.29 54.69
CA PRO A 51 -96.72 12.34 55.31
C PRO A 51 -95.72 13.04 56.25
N ARG A 52 -95.35 12.41 57.37
CA ARG A 52 -94.47 13.01 58.39
C ARG A 52 -93.29 12.10 58.75
N ALA A 53 -92.07 12.63 58.81
CA ALA A 53 -90.87 11.89 59.20
C ALA A 53 -90.60 11.96 60.71
N ARG A 54 -90.12 10.86 61.29
CA ARG A 54 -89.69 10.74 62.71
C ARG A 54 -88.35 9.99 62.77
N SER A 55 -87.34 10.47 63.49
CA SER A 55 -86.06 9.72 63.59
C SER A 55 -86.25 8.35 64.27
N LYS A 56 -85.55 7.31 63.79
CA LYS A 56 -85.52 5.98 64.42
C LYS A 56 -84.94 5.98 65.84
N HIS A 57 -84.26 7.06 66.25
CA HIS A 57 -83.62 7.21 67.57
C HIS A 57 -84.33 8.22 68.48
N CYS A 58 -85.58 8.59 68.19
CA CYS A 58 -86.36 9.51 69.00
C CYS A 58 -87.02 8.78 70.19
N ASP A 59 -86.40 8.84 71.38
CA ASP A 59 -86.93 8.23 72.60
C ASP A 59 -88.25 8.90 73.05
N PRO A 60 -89.36 8.15 73.22
CA PRO A 60 -90.64 8.72 73.64
C PRO A 60 -90.70 9.19 75.10
N ASN A 61 -89.68 8.94 75.94
CA ASN A 61 -89.72 9.25 77.38
C ASN A 61 -89.01 10.54 77.81
N THR A 62 -88.25 11.22 76.94
CA THR A 62 -87.60 12.49 77.30
C THR A 62 -88.56 13.67 77.21
N PHE A 63 -88.90 14.25 78.36
CA PHE A 63 -89.76 15.43 78.52
C PHE A 63 -89.05 16.73 78.06
N ASP A 64 -88.92 16.92 76.75
CA ASP A 64 -88.91 18.27 76.16
C ASP A 64 -89.47 18.28 74.72
N ARG A 65 -90.19 19.33 74.34
CA ARG A 65 -90.89 19.44 73.05
C ARG A 65 -89.98 19.95 71.92
N SER A 66 -88.82 19.32 71.72
CA SER A 66 -87.93 19.59 70.57
C SER A 66 -87.65 18.32 69.76
N PRO A 67 -88.02 18.25 68.46
CA PRO A 67 -87.56 17.16 67.59
C PRO A 67 -86.05 17.24 67.37
N CYS A 68 -85.42 16.10 67.05
CA CYS A 68 -83.97 15.91 66.89
C CYS A 68 -83.28 17.09 66.17
N GLY A 69 -82.43 17.81 66.91
CA GLY A 69 -81.80 19.05 66.44
C GLY A 69 -80.87 18.84 65.24
N LEU A 70 -80.98 19.75 64.25
CA LEU A 70 -80.24 19.78 62.98
C LEU A 70 -78.71 19.57 63.14
N ALA A 71 -78.14 20.00 64.27
CA ALA A 71 -76.71 19.90 64.57
C ALA A 71 -76.16 18.47 64.56
N HIS A 72 -76.88 17.48 65.10
CA HIS A 72 -76.32 16.13 65.24
C HIS A 72 -76.10 15.43 63.89
N MET A 73 -77.00 15.63 62.92
CA MET A 73 -76.81 15.11 61.56
C MET A 73 -75.72 15.87 60.78
N GLN A 74 -75.47 17.14 61.10
CA GLN A 74 -74.38 17.91 60.48
C GLN A 74 -73.01 17.39 60.89
N ASP A 75 -72.82 16.94 62.14
CA ASP A 75 -71.51 16.45 62.60
C ASP A 75 -71.17 15.06 62.05
N ILE A 76 -72.16 14.16 61.91
CA ILE A 76 -71.97 12.88 61.20
C ILE A 76 -71.62 13.13 59.73
N ALA A 77 -72.29 14.08 59.06
CA ALA A 77 -71.97 14.45 57.68
C ALA A 77 -70.55 15.02 57.54
N LYS A 78 -70.07 15.84 58.49
CA LYS A 78 -68.67 16.33 58.52
C LYS A 78 -67.67 15.19 58.68
N MET A 79 -67.93 14.21 59.54
CA MET A 79 -67.06 13.06 59.77
C MET A 79 -66.87 12.23 58.48
N TYR A 80 -67.96 11.87 57.81
CA TYR A 80 -67.87 11.16 56.53
C TYR A 80 -67.25 12.01 55.41
N ALA A 81 -67.50 13.33 55.38
CA ALA A 81 -66.83 14.22 54.43
C ALA A 81 -65.30 14.28 54.64
N ALA A 82 -64.83 14.23 55.90
CA ALA A 82 -63.41 14.15 56.21
C ALA A 82 -62.80 12.80 55.75
N GLN A 83 -63.47 11.68 56.02
CA GLN A 83 -63.00 10.35 55.63
C GLN A 83 -62.96 10.18 54.10
N VAL A 84 -63.94 10.72 53.37
CA VAL A 84 -63.94 10.79 51.91
C VAL A 84 -62.79 11.66 51.38
N LYS A 85 -62.43 12.75 52.08
CA LYS A 85 -61.29 13.60 51.71
C LYS A 85 -59.95 12.88 51.88
N GLU A 86 -59.79 12.12 52.96
CA GLU A 86 -58.60 11.29 53.24
C GLU A 86 -58.40 10.23 52.16
N LEU A 87 -59.43 9.43 51.85
CA LEU A 87 -59.39 8.39 50.82
C LEU A 87 -59.14 8.96 49.41
N LYS A 88 -59.69 10.14 49.09
CA LYS A 88 -59.36 10.86 47.85
C LYS A 88 -57.90 11.30 47.80
N LEU A 89 -57.33 11.76 48.92
CA LEU A 89 -55.93 12.14 48.99
C LEU A 89 -55.01 10.92 48.78
N GLN A 90 -55.34 9.79 49.40
CA GLN A 90 -54.62 8.53 49.22
C GLN A 90 -54.69 8.05 47.76
N ALA A 91 -55.88 8.01 47.16
CA ALA A 91 -56.04 7.64 45.74
C ALA A 91 -55.24 8.55 44.80
N CYS A 92 -55.18 9.86 45.06
CA CYS A 92 -54.34 10.81 44.30
C CYS A 92 -52.83 10.63 44.53
N ASN A 93 -52.41 10.05 45.66
CA ASN A 93 -51.00 9.75 45.94
C ASN A 93 -50.59 8.42 45.32
N ASP A 94 -51.43 7.40 45.40
CA ASP A 94 -51.20 6.10 44.77
C ASP A 94 -51.26 6.21 43.24
N SER A 95 -52.22 6.97 42.69
CA SER A 95 -52.26 7.29 41.26
C SER A 95 -50.98 7.97 40.77
N ARG A 96 -50.41 8.91 41.56
CA ARG A 96 -49.11 9.52 41.24
C ARG A 96 -47.97 8.49 41.29
N LYS A 97 -47.89 7.64 42.32
CA LYS A 97 -46.88 6.57 42.40
C LYS A 97 -46.96 5.61 41.21
N TYR A 98 -48.15 5.15 40.86
CA TYR A 98 -48.36 4.26 39.71
C TYR A 98 -47.96 4.96 38.42
N MET A 99 -48.33 6.23 38.21
CA MET A 99 -47.93 6.98 37.02
C MET A 99 -46.41 7.10 36.91
N THR A 100 -45.71 7.44 38.01
CA THR A 100 -44.23 7.49 38.04
C THR A 100 -43.60 6.13 37.74
N SER A 101 -44.13 5.04 38.30
CA SER A 101 -43.63 3.68 38.04
C SER A 101 -43.85 3.26 36.59
N LEU A 102 -44.96 3.67 35.98
CA LEU A 102 -45.32 3.37 34.60
C LEU A 102 -44.46 4.18 33.61
N THR A 103 -44.14 5.45 33.93
CA THR A 103 -43.14 6.24 33.20
C THR A 103 -41.76 5.58 33.26
N GLN A 104 -41.30 5.16 34.44
CA GLN A 104 -40.02 4.46 34.59
C GLN A 104 -39.97 3.15 33.79
N LEU A 105 -41.02 2.32 33.85
CA LEU A 105 -41.12 1.09 33.06
C LEU A 105 -41.03 1.39 31.54
N ASN A 106 -41.70 2.46 31.10
CA ASN A 106 -41.65 2.90 29.71
C ASN A 106 -40.23 3.37 29.31
N ASP A 107 -39.55 4.14 30.16
CA ASP A 107 -38.16 4.59 29.94
C ASP A 107 -37.20 3.39 29.79
N TYR A 108 -37.31 2.37 30.64
CA TYR A 108 -36.54 1.11 30.48
C TYR A 108 -36.89 0.36 29.19
N SER A 109 -38.16 0.35 28.79
CA SER A 109 -38.58 -0.26 27.52
C SER A 109 -37.97 0.48 26.33
N HIS A 110 -37.98 1.82 26.32
CA HIS A 110 -37.34 2.61 25.26
C HIS A 110 -35.83 2.37 25.20
N LEU A 111 -35.14 2.27 26.35
CA LEU A 111 -33.71 1.95 26.40
C LEU A 111 -33.41 0.59 25.75
N LEU A 112 -34.19 -0.45 26.06
CA LEU A 112 -34.01 -1.77 25.47
C LEU A 112 -34.31 -1.78 23.97
N MET A 113 -35.39 -1.10 23.54
CA MET A 113 -35.72 -0.97 22.11
C MET A 113 -34.59 -0.26 21.35
N ALA A 114 -34.13 0.90 21.83
CA ALA A 114 -33.05 1.67 21.22
C ALA A 114 -31.76 0.85 21.03
N ILE A 115 -31.38 0.05 22.05
CA ILE A 115 -30.22 -0.86 22.01
C ILE A 115 -30.44 -2.05 21.07
N SER A 116 -31.67 -2.55 20.94
CA SER A 116 -31.99 -3.73 20.12
C SER A 116 -32.19 -3.43 18.64
N GLU A 117 -32.63 -2.21 18.30
CA GLU A 117 -33.00 -1.83 16.93
C GLU A 117 -31.93 -1.02 16.20
N ASN A 118 -30.97 -0.42 16.92
CA ASN A 118 -29.95 0.47 16.35
C ASN A 118 -28.54 0.01 16.69
N ASP A 119 -27.63 0.05 15.71
CA ASP A 119 -26.19 -0.11 15.94
C ASP A 119 -25.63 1.22 16.46
N VAL A 120 -25.52 1.37 17.79
CA VAL A 120 -25.11 2.64 18.43
C VAL A 120 -23.58 2.66 18.66
N PRO A 121 -22.83 3.54 17.98
CA PRO A 121 -21.39 3.65 18.18
C PRO A 121 -21.00 3.89 19.64
N ARG A 122 -20.11 3.05 20.17
CA ARG A 122 -19.58 3.12 21.54
C ARG A 122 -20.66 3.13 22.63
N LEU A 123 -21.77 2.41 22.44
CA LEU A 123 -22.85 2.20 23.42
C LEU A 123 -22.35 2.01 24.87
N GLN A 124 -21.36 1.14 25.08
CA GLN A 124 -20.79 0.87 26.41
C GLN A 124 -20.22 2.12 27.08
N GLN A 125 -19.59 3.03 26.31
CA GLN A 125 -19.03 4.28 26.83
C GLN A 125 -20.14 5.29 27.16
N ILE A 126 -21.23 5.35 26.40
CA ILE A 126 -22.41 6.18 26.72
C ILE A 126 -23.01 5.73 28.06
N ILE A 127 -23.22 4.42 28.23
CA ILE A 127 -23.73 3.84 29.47
C ILE A 127 -22.77 4.10 30.64
N LYS A 128 -21.45 3.94 30.44
CA LYS A 128 -20.45 4.21 31.47
C LYS A 128 -20.48 5.67 31.95
N ILE A 129 -20.42 6.63 31.01
CA ILE A 129 -20.53 8.06 31.32
C ILE A 129 -21.85 8.37 32.04
N ALA A 130 -22.94 7.72 31.65
CA ALA A 130 -24.24 7.92 32.29
C ALA A 130 -24.29 7.40 33.74
N LEU A 131 -23.66 6.25 34.01
CA LEU A 131 -23.53 5.69 35.36
C LEU A 131 -22.63 6.56 36.23
N ASP A 132 -21.46 6.97 35.72
CA ASP A 132 -20.49 7.81 36.44
C ASP A 132 -21.08 9.18 36.82
N ASN A 133 -21.97 9.75 35.99
CA ASN A 133 -22.67 11.01 36.26
C ASN A 133 -24.01 10.85 37.00
N GLY A 134 -24.45 9.62 37.30
CA GLY A 134 -25.73 9.36 37.96
C GLY A 134 -26.96 9.82 37.18
N THR A 135 -26.90 9.87 35.84
CA THR A 135 -28.01 10.33 34.99
C THR A 135 -29.19 9.37 34.97
N SER A 136 -30.40 9.89 34.74
CA SER A 136 -31.62 9.10 34.66
C SER A 136 -31.71 8.28 33.36
N VAL A 137 -32.47 7.18 33.38
CA VAL A 137 -32.67 6.30 32.20
C VAL A 137 -33.17 7.07 30.98
N ARG A 138 -34.10 8.01 31.18
CA ARG A 138 -34.59 8.90 30.11
C ARG A 138 -33.47 9.71 29.46
N GLU A 139 -32.53 10.23 30.24
CA GLU A 139 -31.37 10.98 29.73
C GLU A 139 -30.37 10.08 29.01
N VAL A 140 -30.27 8.79 29.39
CA VAL A 140 -29.51 7.81 28.62
C VAL A 140 -30.14 7.58 27.25
N VAL A 141 -31.48 7.42 27.19
CA VAL A 141 -32.21 7.29 25.91
C VAL A 141 -31.98 8.51 25.02
N ASN A 142 -32.15 9.73 25.55
CA ASN A 142 -31.86 10.97 24.81
C ASN A 142 -30.44 10.96 24.21
N LYS A 143 -29.42 10.57 24.98
CA LYS A 143 -28.02 10.51 24.49
C LYS A 143 -27.76 9.40 23.47
N LEU A 144 -28.53 8.32 23.49
CA LEU A 144 -28.47 7.29 22.45
C LEU A 144 -29.10 7.82 21.16
N GLU A 145 -30.25 8.48 21.25
CA GLU A 145 -30.92 9.17 20.13
C GLU A 145 -29.99 10.24 19.53
N ASP A 146 -29.42 11.13 20.34
CA ASP A 146 -28.42 12.13 19.92
C ASP A 146 -27.19 11.48 19.24
N THR A 147 -26.77 10.27 19.65
CA THR A 147 -25.65 9.56 19.01
C THR A 147 -26.05 8.96 17.67
N ILE A 148 -27.26 8.40 17.56
CA ILE A 148 -27.82 7.86 16.31
C ILE A 148 -28.00 8.99 15.28
N GLU A 149 -28.41 10.18 15.72
CA GLU A 149 -28.51 11.38 14.89
C GLU A 149 -27.16 12.06 14.59
N GLY A 150 -26.05 11.58 15.17
CA GLY A 150 -24.71 12.16 15.00
C GLY A 150 -24.49 13.49 15.75
N VAL A 151 -25.44 13.91 16.57
CA VAL A 151 -25.37 15.13 17.40
C VAL A 151 -24.40 14.94 18.58
N TYR A 152 -24.41 13.76 19.22
CA TYR A 152 -23.56 13.43 20.35
C TYR A 152 -22.49 12.38 19.99
N HIS A 153 -21.22 12.74 20.19
CA HIS A 153 -20.09 11.85 20.02
C HIS A 153 -19.50 11.49 21.40
N PRO A 154 -19.67 10.25 21.92
CA PRO A 154 -19.19 9.87 23.25
C PRO A 154 -17.67 9.92 23.37
N ARG A 155 -17.18 10.80 24.25
CA ARG A 155 -15.75 11.03 24.53
C ARG A 155 -15.26 10.23 25.73
N GLY A 156 -13.95 9.99 25.77
CA GLY A 156 -13.30 9.14 26.77
C GLY A 156 -12.80 7.86 26.11
N TYR A 157 -11.53 7.54 26.31
CA TYR A 157 -10.81 6.47 25.64
C TYR A 157 -10.00 5.70 26.69
N GLY A 158 -10.03 4.38 26.65
CA GLY A 158 -9.13 3.52 27.42
C GLY A 158 -7.78 3.33 26.72
N SER A 159 -6.85 2.61 27.35
CA SER A 159 -5.60 2.18 26.71
C SER A 159 -5.88 1.41 25.42
N SER A 160 -6.72 0.37 25.49
CA SER A 160 -7.09 -0.44 24.31
C SER A 160 -7.70 0.37 23.16
N ASP A 161 -8.47 1.44 23.43
CA ASP A 161 -8.91 2.36 22.37
C ASP A 161 -7.70 3.03 21.69
N ILE A 162 -6.69 3.48 22.45
CA ILE A 162 -5.46 4.10 21.96
C ILE A 162 -4.57 3.09 21.21
N ASP A 163 -4.48 1.85 21.69
CA ASP A 163 -3.65 0.80 21.10
C ASP A 163 -4.20 0.33 19.75
N ILE A 164 -5.50 0.03 19.69
CA ILE A 164 -6.21 -0.27 18.42
C ILE A 164 -6.10 0.92 17.45
N THR A 165 -6.18 2.16 17.94
CA THR A 165 -6.02 3.35 17.09
C THR A 165 -4.60 3.52 16.57
N THR A 166 -3.60 3.15 17.37
CA THR A 166 -2.18 3.10 16.96
C THR A 166 -2.02 2.10 15.82
N LEU A 167 -2.56 0.88 15.97
CA LEU A 167 -2.52 -0.17 14.96
C LEU A 167 -3.20 0.28 13.65
N VAL A 168 -4.41 0.84 13.74
CA VAL A 168 -5.15 1.44 12.62
C VAL A 168 -4.33 2.52 11.91
N TYR A 169 -3.66 3.40 12.67
CA TYR A 169 -2.84 4.47 12.10
C TYR A 169 -1.55 3.97 11.44
N ARG A 170 -0.86 3.01 12.07
CA ARG A 170 0.43 2.49 11.59
C ARG A 170 0.26 1.54 10.39
N LEU A 171 -0.77 0.70 10.38
CA LEU A 171 -1.06 -0.21 9.25
C LEU A 171 -1.90 0.42 8.13
N GLY A 172 -2.99 1.13 8.49
CA GLY A 172 -3.95 1.69 7.52
C GLY A 172 -3.75 3.17 7.20
N GLY A 173 -2.78 3.82 7.84
CA GLY A 173 -2.52 5.25 7.68
C GLY A 173 -3.63 6.15 8.24
N SER A 174 -3.56 7.43 7.90
CA SER A 174 -4.56 8.41 8.35
C SER A 174 -5.92 8.25 7.68
N GLN A 175 -5.98 7.64 6.50
CA GLN A 175 -7.24 7.48 5.75
C GLN A 175 -8.12 6.42 6.41
N LEU A 176 -7.56 5.26 6.78
CA LEU A 176 -8.29 4.26 7.56
C LEU A 176 -8.63 4.79 8.95
N LEU A 177 -7.70 5.47 9.61
CA LEU A 177 -7.95 6.12 10.90
C LEU A 177 -9.11 7.12 10.83
N TYR A 178 -9.17 7.95 9.79
CA TYR A 178 -10.26 8.91 9.60
C TYR A 178 -11.59 8.18 9.41
N ALA A 179 -11.64 7.18 8.52
CA ALA A 179 -12.85 6.40 8.25
C ALA A 179 -13.36 5.70 9.51
N LEU A 180 -12.49 5.06 10.29
CA LEU A 180 -12.89 4.38 11.54
C LEU A 180 -13.24 5.36 12.67
N ASN A 181 -12.57 6.52 12.76
CA ASN A 181 -12.93 7.56 13.72
C ASN A 181 -14.37 8.06 13.50
N HIS A 182 -14.83 8.15 12.25
CA HIS A 182 -16.21 8.53 11.90
C HIS A 182 -17.19 7.36 12.02
N GLN A 183 -16.82 6.15 11.59
CA GLN A 183 -17.74 5.01 11.52
C GLN A 183 -17.97 4.31 12.87
N ILE A 184 -16.92 4.19 13.70
CA ILE A 184 -16.95 3.45 14.97
C ILE A 184 -16.43 4.25 16.18
N GLY A 185 -16.03 5.50 15.98
CA GLY A 185 -15.69 6.43 17.06
C GLY A 185 -14.31 6.25 17.70
N VAL A 186 -13.38 5.50 17.09
CA VAL A 186 -11.99 5.37 17.60
C VAL A 186 -11.30 6.74 17.72
N PRO A 187 -10.34 6.93 18.65
CA PRO A 187 -9.68 8.22 18.85
C PRO A 187 -9.12 8.87 17.58
N SER A 188 -9.24 10.20 17.48
CA SER A 188 -8.65 10.97 16.37
C SER A 188 -7.11 11.00 16.44
N ILE A 189 -6.42 11.29 15.33
CA ILE A 189 -4.95 11.45 15.34
C ILE A 189 -4.45 12.54 16.31
N ARG A 190 -5.28 13.57 16.59
CA ARG A 190 -4.95 14.61 17.58
C ARG A 190 -5.06 14.07 19.00
N THR A 191 -6.06 13.24 19.27
CA THR A 191 -6.22 12.53 20.55
C THR A 191 -5.08 11.55 20.76
N LEU A 192 -4.76 10.74 19.73
CA LEU A 192 -3.70 9.75 19.76
C LEU A 192 -2.35 10.38 20.13
N ARG A 193 -1.97 11.49 19.48
CA ARG A 193 -0.74 12.25 19.78
C ARG A 193 -0.73 12.97 21.14
N ALA A 194 -1.88 13.13 21.78
CA ALA A 194 -1.99 13.71 23.12
C ALA A 194 -1.99 12.65 24.24
N TRP A 195 -2.19 11.38 23.89
CA TRP A 195 -2.27 10.25 24.82
C TRP A 195 -1.11 9.25 24.68
N SER A 196 -0.48 9.19 23.51
CA SER A 196 0.62 8.27 23.21
C SER A 196 1.76 8.99 22.51
N THR A 197 2.99 8.56 22.83
CA THR A 197 4.22 9.01 22.19
C THR A 197 4.67 7.94 21.21
N PHE A 198 4.65 8.26 19.92
CA PHE A 198 5.09 7.35 18.87
C PHE A 198 6.59 7.07 18.97
N THR A 199 6.99 5.79 18.87
CA THR A 199 8.40 5.40 18.84
C THR A 199 9.12 6.15 17.72
N THR A 200 10.23 6.80 18.07
CA THR A 200 11.06 7.60 17.15
C THR A 200 12.51 7.18 17.33
N ILE A 201 13.15 6.74 16.23
CA ILE A 201 14.56 6.36 16.24
C ILE A 201 15.42 7.61 16.04
N THR A 202 16.43 7.80 16.89
CA THR A 202 17.39 8.91 16.76
C THR A 202 18.25 8.70 15.51
N PRO A 203 18.29 9.66 14.56
CA PRO A 203 19.08 9.50 13.35
C PRO A 203 20.58 9.60 13.62
N THR A 204 21.33 8.67 13.06
CA THR A 204 22.78 8.80 12.87
C THR A 204 23.03 9.78 11.73
N ILE A 205 23.50 10.98 12.07
CA ILE A 205 23.93 12.00 11.11
C ILE A 205 25.38 12.35 11.42
N GLY A 206 26.28 12.11 10.46
CA GLY A 206 27.72 12.12 10.73
C GLY A 206 28.19 10.77 11.27
N PRO A 207 29.32 10.73 12.00
CA PRO A 207 29.75 9.58 12.77
C PRO A 207 28.68 9.05 13.73
N ILE A 208 28.84 7.79 14.11
CA ILE A 208 28.08 7.22 15.23
C ILE A 208 28.62 7.86 16.53
N TRP A 209 27.72 8.36 17.36
CA TRP A 209 28.02 9.05 18.62
C TRP A 209 27.29 8.37 19.80
N PRO A 210 27.88 8.36 21.02
CA PRO A 210 27.26 7.90 22.27
C PRO A 210 25.77 8.19 22.44
N GLU A 211 25.38 9.44 22.19
CA GLU A 211 24.04 9.96 22.45
C GLU A 211 22.96 9.23 21.63
N GLN A 212 23.30 8.69 20.47
CA GLN A 212 22.37 7.93 19.63
C GLN A 212 21.97 6.61 20.29
N PHE A 213 22.91 5.92 20.94
CA PHE A 213 22.61 4.73 21.75
C PHE A 213 21.86 5.12 23.03
N ASP A 214 22.35 6.11 23.77
CA ASP A 214 21.75 6.53 25.04
C ASP A 214 20.29 6.96 24.87
N ASP A 215 19.98 7.82 23.88
CA ASP A 215 18.62 8.28 23.61
C ASP A 215 17.72 7.14 23.14
N ASN A 216 18.21 6.23 22.28
CA ASN A 216 17.39 5.12 21.80
C ASN A 216 17.12 4.09 22.91
N ILE A 217 18.13 3.68 23.68
CA ILE A 217 17.97 2.74 24.81
C ILE A 217 16.98 3.32 25.84
N ARG A 218 17.14 4.60 26.22
CA ARG A 218 16.22 5.26 27.16
C ARG A 218 14.80 5.32 26.61
N ASN A 219 14.61 5.88 25.41
CA ASN A 219 13.27 6.18 24.91
C ASN A 219 12.49 4.94 24.43
N ILE A 220 13.18 3.89 23.95
CA ILE A 220 12.56 2.73 23.30
C ILE A 220 12.43 1.55 24.27
N ILE A 221 13.32 1.45 25.28
CA ILE A 221 13.42 0.27 26.17
C ILE A 221 13.19 0.64 27.63
N LEU A 222 13.90 1.63 28.18
CA LEU A 222 13.81 1.93 29.61
C LEU A 222 12.53 2.67 29.98
N ASN A 223 12.10 3.63 29.15
CA ASN A 223 10.85 4.39 29.36
C ASN A 223 9.58 3.57 29.07
N THR A 224 9.71 2.40 28.43
CA THR A 224 8.60 1.51 28.03
C THR A 224 8.45 0.28 28.93
N ARG A 225 9.36 0.09 29.89
CA ARG A 225 9.36 -1.03 30.85
C ARG A 225 8.96 -0.58 32.25
N ASP A 226 8.13 -1.39 32.91
CA ASP A 226 7.82 -1.20 34.33
C ASP A 226 8.97 -1.68 35.22
N THR A 227 9.28 -0.92 36.27
CA THR A 227 10.31 -1.23 37.28
C THR A 227 10.07 -2.55 38.06
N THR A 228 8.91 -3.19 37.87
CA THR A 228 8.55 -4.51 38.43
C THR A 228 8.74 -5.67 37.45
N THR A 229 9.15 -5.40 36.21
CA THR A 229 9.42 -6.43 35.20
C THR A 229 10.67 -7.23 35.62
N PRO A 230 10.64 -8.58 35.56
CA PRO A 230 11.83 -9.39 35.85
C PRO A 230 13.00 -9.06 34.93
N LEU A 231 14.23 -9.35 35.37
CA LEU A 231 15.40 -9.24 34.50
C LEU A 231 15.30 -10.22 33.33
N CYS A 232 15.28 -9.67 32.13
CA CYS A 232 15.30 -10.39 30.87
C CYS A 232 16.73 -10.76 30.48
N ARG A 233 16.85 -11.82 29.69
CA ARG A 233 18.11 -12.24 29.06
C ARG A 233 18.23 -11.47 27.75
N VAL A 234 19.39 -10.91 27.42
CA VAL A 234 19.49 -9.95 26.31
C VAL A 234 20.43 -10.46 25.22
N SER A 235 19.96 -10.49 23.97
CA SER A 235 20.81 -10.64 22.78
C SER A 235 20.81 -9.34 21.99
N PHE A 236 21.98 -8.92 21.52
CA PHE A 236 22.09 -7.90 20.48
C PHE A 236 22.09 -8.59 19.11
N MET A 237 21.57 -7.91 18.09
CA MET A 237 21.48 -8.38 16.71
C MET A 237 21.94 -7.25 15.78
N ILE A 238 22.72 -7.57 14.74
CA ILE A 238 23.18 -6.58 13.75
C ILE A 238 23.05 -7.14 12.33
N ASP A 239 22.43 -6.37 11.45
CA ASP A 239 22.29 -6.64 10.01
C ASP A 239 22.08 -5.32 9.22
N GLU A 240 22.26 -5.36 7.91
CA GLU A 240 22.04 -4.26 6.99
C GLU A 240 20.71 -4.36 6.21
N MET A 241 19.92 -3.29 6.25
CA MET A 241 18.81 -3.12 5.31
C MET A 241 19.18 -2.20 4.14
N ALA A 242 18.90 -2.63 2.91
CA ALA A 242 19.13 -1.81 1.72
C ALA A 242 18.37 -0.47 1.71
N LEU A 243 19.09 0.63 1.43
CA LEU A 243 18.55 1.98 1.28
C LEU A 243 18.43 2.39 -0.19
N GLU A 244 17.53 3.32 -0.47
CA GLU A 244 17.65 4.21 -1.63
C GLU A 244 18.79 5.21 -1.36
N GLU A 245 19.79 5.26 -2.24
CA GLU A 245 21.00 6.08 -2.09
C GLU A 245 20.68 7.57 -2.31
N MET A 246 20.21 8.25 -1.25
CA MET A 246 19.84 9.66 -1.31
C MET A 246 20.05 10.40 0.03
N ALA A 247 20.50 11.64 -0.09
CA ALA A 247 20.58 12.62 0.98
C ALA A 247 19.20 13.24 1.28
N ILE A 248 18.91 13.47 2.57
CA ILE A 248 17.62 14.00 3.05
C ILE A 248 17.88 15.03 4.13
N HIS A 249 17.15 16.13 4.09
CA HIS A 249 17.16 17.12 5.15
C HIS A 249 16.28 16.70 6.32
N PHE A 250 16.88 16.58 7.51
CA PHE A 250 16.19 16.40 8.78
C PHE A 250 16.02 17.77 9.46
N GLY A 251 14.86 18.41 9.26
CA GLY A 251 14.59 19.73 9.84
C GLY A 251 14.74 19.77 11.37
N LYS A 252 14.40 18.70 12.11
CA LYS A 252 14.60 18.64 13.59
C LYS A 252 16.04 18.97 14.00
N TYR A 253 17.02 18.46 13.26
CA TYR A 253 18.45 18.63 13.55
C TYR A 253 19.11 19.71 12.69
N ASN A 254 18.38 20.29 11.73
CA ASN A 254 18.89 21.20 10.70
C ASN A 254 20.09 20.63 9.89
N MET A 255 20.08 19.32 9.63
CA MET A 255 21.19 18.61 8.99
C MET A 255 20.74 17.75 7.80
N ILE A 256 21.71 17.28 7.01
CA ILE A 256 21.53 16.25 5.99
C ILE A 256 21.87 14.88 6.57
N GLY A 257 20.91 13.96 6.58
CA GLY A 257 21.15 12.53 6.77
C GLY A 257 21.15 11.75 5.45
N GLY A 258 21.47 10.46 5.50
CA GLY A 258 21.62 9.60 4.32
C GLY A 258 23.04 9.61 3.70
N LEU A 259 23.97 10.36 4.27
CA LEU A 259 25.41 10.18 4.07
C LEU A 259 25.89 9.00 4.94
N CYS A 260 26.91 8.26 4.49
CA CYS A 260 27.44 7.16 5.28
C CYS A 260 28.16 7.64 6.55
N TRP A 261 27.99 6.91 7.66
CA TRP A 261 28.50 7.33 8.97
C TRP A 261 30.03 7.41 9.01
N LYS A 262 30.73 6.53 8.26
CA LYS A 262 32.20 6.45 8.26
C LYS A 262 32.90 7.66 7.62
N HIS A 263 32.35 8.22 6.53
CA HIS A 263 33.00 9.28 5.76
C HIS A 263 32.34 10.67 5.90
N SER A 264 31.16 10.73 6.52
CA SER A 264 30.41 12.00 6.68
C SER A 264 31.09 13.01 7.61
N ASN A 265 32.10 12.62 8.39
CA ASN A 265 32.97 13.55 9.13
C ASN A 265 33.82 14.47 8.22
N LEU A 266 33.93 14.18 6.92
CA LEU A 266 34.66 15.01 5.95
C LEU A 266 33.85 16.21 5.44
N VAL A 267 32.60 16.40 5.91
CA VAL A 267 31.69 17.51 5.58
C VAL A 267 30.97 18.04 6.82
N ASP A 268 30.56 19.32 6.81
CA ASP A 268 29.51 19.81 7.72
C ASP A 268 28.16 19.33 7.18
N PRO A 269 27.40 18.47 7.89
CA PRO A 269 26.07 18.05 7.44
C PRO A 269 25.02 19.17 7.57
N VAL A 270 25.32 20.29 8.24
CA VAL A 270 24.42 21.45 8.32
C VAL A 270 24.44 22.23 7.00
N LEU A 271 23.29 22.31 6.34
CA LEU A 271 23.11 23.21 5.20
C LEU A 271 23.03 24.65 5.67
N ARG A 272 24.15 25.37 5.66
CA ARG A 272 24.24 26.81 6.00
C ARG A 272 24.14 27.71 4.77
N THR A 273 24.68 27.26 3.63
CA THR A 273 24.62 27.97 2.35
C THR A 273 24.34 27.00 1.21
N TYR A 274 24.02 27.52 0.03
CA TYR A 274 23.95 26.71 -1.19
C TYR A 274 25.31 26.05 -1.50
N ASP A 275 26.42 26.75 -1.26
CA ASP A 275 27.76 26.22 -1.48
C ASP A 275 28.11 25.07 -0.53
N SER A 276 27.50 25.01 0.67
CA SER A 276 27.58 23.81 1.53
C SER A 276 27.05 22.57 0.81
N ALA A 277 25.91 22.69 0.11
CA ALA A 277 25.33 21.59 -0.67
C ALA A 277 26.20 21.22 -1.89
N VAL A 278 26.78 22.21 -2.57
CA VAL A 278 27.69 21.98 -3.69
C VAL A 278 28.96 21.27 -3.22
N CYS A 279 29.53 21.66 -2.08
CA CYS A 279 30.70 20.99 -1.48
C CYS A 279 30.42 19.52 -1.15
N ILE A 280 29.27 19.22 -0.54
CA ILE A 280 28.84 17.84 -0.26
C ILE A 280 28.68 17.05 -1.56
N ALA A 281 28.01 17.62 -2.58
CA ALA A 281 27.84 16.98 -3.88
C ALA A 281 29.18 16.73 -4.60
N GLN A 282 30.14 17.66 -4.51
CA GLN A 282 31.49 17.49 -5.06
C GLN A 282 32.26 16.38 -4.34
N LYS A 283 32.21 16.31 -3.00
CA LYS A 283 32.86 15.24 -2.25
C LYS A 283 32.24 13.86 -2.50
N ILE A 284 30.94 13.80 -2.78
CA ILE A 284 30.28 12.57 -3.24
C ILE A 284 30.75 12.20 -4.65
N HIS A 285 30.85 13.17 -5.56
CA HIS A 285 31.37 12.94 -6.91
C HIS A 285 32.83 12.45 -6.92
N ASN A 286 33.66 12.98 -6.01
CA ASN A 286 35.06 12.62 -5.82
C ASN A 286 35.28 11.27 -5.12
N GLN A 287 34.22 10.60 -4.62
CA GLN A 287 34.31 9.41 -3.76
C GLN A 287 35.08 9.64 -2.44
N GLU A 288 35.08 10.88 -1.94
CA GLU A 288 35.56 11.21 -0.59
C GLU A 288 34.48 10.91 0.47
N VAL A 289 33.22 11.19 0.13
CA VAL A 289 32.03 10.95 0.97
C VAL A 289 31.09 10.05 0.19
N HIS A 290 30.37 9.15 0.84
CA HIS A 290 29.42 8.27 0.17
C HIS A 290 27.99 8.48 0.68
N LEU A 291 27.01 8.25 -0.19
CA LEU A 291 25.63 8.04 0.22
C LEU A 291 25.50 6.66 0.88
N GLY A 292 24.58 6.54 1.83
CA GLY A 292 24.23 5.26 2.45
C GLY A 292 23.63 4.32 1.42
N LYS A 293 24.33 3.22 1.12
CA LYS A 293 23.83 2.15 0.24
C LYS A 293 22.81 1.28 0.97
N GLU A 294 23.05 1.11 2.26
CA GLU A 294 22.27 0.33 3.22
C GLU A 294 22.29 1.07 4.57
N VAL A 295 21.56 0.56 5.54
CA VAL A 295 21.56 1.03 6.92
C VAL A 295 21.84 -0.15 7.83
N THR A 296 22.98 -0.08 8.53
CA THR A 296 23.32 -1.00 9.61
C THR A 296 22.36 -0.70 10.76
N VAL A 297 21.59 -1.68 11.20
CA VAL A 297 20.69 -1.56 12.34
C VAL A 297 21.16 -2.49 13.44
N ILE A 298 21.28 -1.96 14.66
CA ILE A 298 21.47 -2.79 15.85
C ILE A 298 20.14 -2.86 16.57
N GLY A 299 19.61 -4.07 16.67
CA GLY A 299 18.45 -4.40 17.49
C GLY A 299 18.88 -5.07 18.79
N VAL A 300 18.08 -4.87 19.83
CA VAL A 300 18.17 -5.61 21.08
C VAL A 300 16.92 -6.48 21.19
N ALA A 301 17.08 -7.74 21.58
CA ALA A 301 16.00 -8.70 21.71
C ALA A 301 16.10 -9.43 23.05
N CYS A 302 14.97 -9.62 23.73
CA CYS A 302 14.91 -10.29 25.03
C CYS A 302 14.41 -11.73 24.86
N PHE A 303 15.11 -12.73 25.41
CA PHE A 303 14.72 -14.14 25.26
C PHE A 303 13.38 -14.42 25.98
N GLY A 304 12.43 -15.04 25.30
CA GLY A 304 11.03 -15.17 25.72
C GLY A 304 10.14 -13.96 25.38
N GLU A 305 10.64 -12.95 24.65
CA GLU A 305 9.86 -11.84 24.11
C GLU A 305 9.99 -11.81 22.57
N ASP A 306 8.87 -11.69 21.85
CA ASP A 306 8.89 -11.59 20.38
C ASP A 306 9.36 -10.20 19.86
N GLU A 307 9.42 -9.19 20.73
CA GLU A 307 9.79 -7.82 20.36
C GLU A 307 11.28 -7.62 20.06
N LEU A 308 11.55 -6.77 19.07
CA LEU A 308 12.85 -6.17 18.81
C LEU A 308 12.85 -4.68 19.20
N TYR A 309 13.91 -4.24 19.88
CA TYR A 309 14.13 -2.85 20.24
C TYR A 309 15.33 -2.26 19.44
N PRO A 310 15.10 -1.50 18.36
CA PRO A 310 16.18 -0.89 17.57
C PRO A 310 16.93 0.19 18.36
N VAL A 311 18.22 -0.01 18.65
CA VAL A 311 19.08 0.93 19.41
C VAL A 311 20.03 1.75 18.53
N LEU A 312 20.30 1.30 17.30
CA LEU A 312 21.05 2.07 16.30
C LEU A 312 20.44 1.88 14.91
N ALA A 313 20.47 2.93 14.10
CA ALA A 313 20.26 2.85 12.65
C ALA A 313 21.23 3.82 11.95
N ALA A 314 22.28 3.32 11.32
CA ALA A 314 23.39 4.09 10.76
C ALA A 314 23.59 3.83 9.25
N PRO A 315 23.55 4.84 8.36
CA PRO A 315 23.75 4.62 6.92
C PRO A 315 25.19 4.16 6.64
N THR A 316 25.35 3.05 5.93
CA THR A 316 26.64 2.41 5.61
C THR A 316 26.92 2.43 4.11
N CYS A 317 28.19 2.42 3.72
CA CYS A 317 28.61 2.43 2.30
C CYS A 317 29.31 1.14 1.83
N LYS A 318 29.39 0.11 2.69
CA LYS A 318 30.12 -1.16 2.49
C LYS A 318 31.62 -0.99 2.24
N THR A 319 32.25 -0.04 2.93
CA THR A 319 33.71 0.16 2.98
C THR A 319 34.26 0.24 4.41
N GLU A 320 33.36 0.13 5.39
CA GLU A 320 33.59 -0.16 6.79
C GLU A 320 34.34 -1.50 6.92
N ASN A 321 35.34 -1.57 7.79
CA ASN A 321 36.18 -2.77 8.02
C ASN A 321 35.94 -3.38 9.40
N ALA A 322 36.62 -4.50 9.70
CA ALA A 322 36.43 -5.20 10.97
C ALA A 322 36.74 -4.35 12.22
N ALA A 323 37.68 -3.39 12.14
CA ALA A 323 37.98 -2.47 13.25
C ALA A 323 36.93 -1.35 13.40
N ASP A 324 36.34 -0.90 12.28
CA ASP A 324 35.20 0.03 12.29
C ASP A 324 34.00 -0.61 13.00
N MET A 325 33.67 -1.86 12.64
CA MET A 325 32.58 -2.63 13.25
C MET A 325 32.86 -2.98 14.72
N GLU A 326 34.08 -3.38 15.06
CA GLU A 326 34.54 -3.59 16.44
C GLU A 326 34.29 -2.35 17.32
N GLY A 327 34.53 -1.15 16.78
CA GLY A 327 34.22 0.11 17.44
C GLY A 327 32.73 0.39 17.65
N ILE A 328 31.85 -0.06 16.75
CA ILE A 328 30.38 0.09 16.92
C ILE A 328 29.87 -0.90 17.97
N LEU A 329 30.24 -2.17 17.85
CA LEU A 329 29.82 -3.25 18.75
C LEU A 329 30.24 -2.99 20.20
N THR A 330 31.46 -2.45 20.39
CA THR A 330 31.96 -2.04 21.72
C THR A 330 31.07 -0.96 22.34
N ARG A 331 30.78 0.12 21.61
CA ARG A 331 29.93 1.22 22.10
C ARG A 331 28.53 0.74 22.43
N ALA A 332 27.96 -0.18 21.65
CA ALA A 332 26.63 -0.73 21.91
C ALA A 332 26.54 -1.37 23.31
N ILE A 333 27.57 -2.09 23.74
CA ILE A 333 27.65 -2.76 25.05
C ILE A 333 28.02 -1.76 26.17
N GLU A 334 28.94 -0.83 25.90
CA GLU A 334 29.30 0.24 26.84
C GLU A 334 28.07 1.09 27.19
N HIS A 335 27.28 1.51 26.19
CA HIS A 335 26.10 2.35 26.39
C HIS A 335 24.89 1.58 26.95
N TRP A 336 24.78 0.27 26.70
CA TRP A 336 23.85 -0.59 27.45
C TRP A 336 24.09 -0.51 28.96
N SER A 337 25.36 -0.57 29.36
CA SER A 337 25.76 -0.53 30.77
C SER A 337 25.69 0.90 31.33
N ALA A 338 26.12 1.91 30.56
CA ALA A 338 26.13 3.32 30.99
C ALA A 338 24.72 3.92 31.18
N THR A 339 23.72 3.39 30.48
CA THR A 339 22.30 3.76 30.70
C THR A 339 21.65 3.02 31.87
N GLY A 340 22.33 2.02 32.46
CA GLY A 340 21.79 1.15 33.51
C GLY A 340 20.86 0.05 32.99
N ALA A 341 20.79 -0.17 31.67
CA ALA A 341 19.94 -1.19 31.08
C ALA A 341 20.39 -2.62 31.46
N ASP A 342 21.67 -2.82 31.72
CA ASP A 342 22.20 -4.05 32.34
C ASP A 342 21.54 -4.40 33.69
N THR A 343 21.16 -3.39 34.48
CA THR A 343 20.51 -3.55 35.80
C THR A 343 18.98 -3.47 35.79
N LEU A 344 18.37 -2.83 34.79
CA LEU A 344 16.91 -2.65 34.68
C LEU A 344 16.25 -3.62 33.69
N VAL A 345 16.98 -3.99 32.63
CA VAL A 345 16.54 -4.94 31.61
C VAL A 345 17.25 -6.26 31.83
N GLY A 346 18.57 -6.25 31.96
CA GLY A 346 19.40 -7.43 32.22
C GLY A 346 20.70 -7.46 31.42
N PRO A 347 21.62 -8.37 31.75
CA PRO A 347 22.95 -8.44 31.15
C PRO A 347 22.87 -8.92 29.69
N VAL A 348 23.75 -8.36 28.85
CA VAL A 348 23.98 -8.85 27.48
C VAL A 348 24.59 -10.25 27.56
N TRP A 349 23.96 -11.21 26.89
CA TRP A 349 24.44 -12.59 26.82
C TRP A 349 25.15 -12.88 25.51
N SER A 350 24.57 -12.42 24.39
CA SER A 350 25.03 -12.78 23.06
C SER A 350 24.95 -11.62 22.08
N PHE A 351 25.72 -11.73 21.00
CA PHE A 351 25.66 -10.84 19.85
C PHE A 351 25.52 -11.68 18.58
N ALA A 352 24.36 -11.62 17.93
CA ALA A 352 24.03 -12.36 16.72
C ALA A 352 24.34 -11.56 15.45
N MET A 353 24.81 -12.27 14.41
CA MET A 353 25.29 -11.71 13.15
C MET A 353 24.92 -12.61 11.96
N ASP A 354 24.78 -11.99 10.79
CA ASP A 354 24.42 -12.62 9.50
C ASP A 354 25.49 -13.59 8.94
N GLY A 355 26.75 -13.38 9.34
CA GLY A 355 27.90 -14.12 8.83
C GLY A 355 28.73 -13.40 7.76
N ASP A 356 28.61 -12.07 7.61
CA ASP A 356 29.57 -11.31 6.80
C ASP A 356 31.02 -11.47 7.31
N ALA A 357 32.00 -11.34 6.42
CA ALA A 357 33.43 -11.43 6.77
C ALA A 357 33.86 -10.34 7.77
N THR A 358 33.34 -9.13 7.61
CA THR A 358 33.61 -7.95 8.44
C THR A 358 33.04 -8.15 9.84
N HIS A 359 31.77 -8.58 9.91
CA HIS A 359 31.07 -8.89 11.16
C HIS A 359 31.74 -10.05 11.91
N ARG A 360 32.01 -11.17 11.23
CA ARG A 360 32.71 -12.32 11.83
C ARG A 360 34.06 -11.93 12.43
N ALA A 361 34.86 -11.15 11.71
CA ALA A 361 36.18 -10.74 12.18
C ALA A 361 36.10 -9.78 13.39
N ALA A 362 35.15 -8.83 13.39
CA ALA A 362 34.90 -7.93 14.51
C ALA A 362 34.37 -8.67 15.76
N GLY A 363 33.32 -9.48 15.58
CA GLY A 363 32.73 -10.28 16.64
C GLY A 363 33.71 -11.30 17.24
N HIS A 364 34.59 -11.88 16.43
CA HIS A 364 35.65 -12.77 16.93
C HIS A 364 36.59 -12.05 17.91
N ARG A 365 37.09 -10.86 17.55
CA ARG A 365 38.02 -10.08 18.40
C ARG A 365 37.40 -9.69 19.74
N LEU A 366 36.11 -9.33 19.74
CA LEU A 366 35.40 -8.90 20.94
C LEU A 366 34.95 -10.06 21.82
N PHE A 367 34.39 -11.11 21.22
CA PHE A 367 33.64 -12.15 21.95
C PHE A 367 34.36 -13.50 22.05
N VAL A 368 35.60 -13.61 21.57
CA VAL A 368 36.47 -14.79 21.68
C VAL A 368 37.85 -14.37 22.20
N LYS A 369 37.86 -13.61 23.30
CA LYS A 369 38.99 -12.83 23.80
C LYS A 369 39.69 -13.45 25.01
N THR A 370 38.93 -13.92 26.00
CA THR A 370 39.46 -14.44 27.27
C THR A 370 38.87 -15.81 27.61
N PRO A 371 39.64 -16.75 28.18
CA PRO A 371 39.10 -18.04 28.62
C PRO A 371 38.21 -17.86 29.85
N LEU A 372 37.09 -18.59 29.90
CA LEU A 372 36.12 -18.54 31.00
C LEU A 372 36.79 -18.77 32.36
N SER A 373 36.58 -17.84 33.28
CA SER A 373 37.18 -17.85 34.62
C SER A 373 36.63 -19.00 35.48
N SER A 374 37.52 -19.72 36.16
CA SER A 374 37.17 -20.85 37.05
C SER A 374 36.37 -20.44 38.30
N TYR A 375 36.27 -19.15 38.58
CA TYR A 375 35.46 -18.61 39.68
C TYR A 375 33.99 -18.38 39.30
N LEU A 376 33.65 -18.45 38.00
CA LEU A 376 32.28 -18.18 37.52
C LEU A 376 31.38 -19.42 37.64
N PRO A 377 30.10 -19.27 38.01
CA PRO A 377 29.14 -20.39 38.07
C PRO A 377 28.95 -21.14 36.74
N LEU A 378 29.27 -20.50 35.61
CA LEU A 378 29.24 -21.11 34.29
C LEU A 378 30.34 -22.19 34.12
N TYR A 379 31.50 -22.01 34.75
CA TYR A 379 32.71 -22.79 34.47
C TYR A 379 32.53 -24.27 34.72
N ALA A 380 32.07 -24.66 35.92
CA ALA A 380 32.00 -26.07 36.34
C ALA A 380 31.22 -26.97 35.36
N THR A 381 30.22 -26.43 34.65
CA THR A 381 29.44 -27.20 33.67
C THR A 381 30.01 -27.11 32.27
N LEU A 382 30.56 -25.96 31.86
CA LEU A 382 31.07 -25.76 30.49
C LEU A 382 32.51 -26.28 30.31
N SER A 383 33.35 -26.27 31.35
CA SER A 383 34.69 -26.87 31.30
C SER A 383 34.66 -28.39 31.19
N ASP A 384 33.61 -29.01 31.74
CA ASP A 384 33.39 -30.46 31.73
C ASP A 384 32.82 -30.97 30.38
N MET A 385 32.56 -30.09 29.40
CA MET A 385 32.15 -30.45 28.04
C MET A 385 33.37 -30.59 27.12
N PRO A 386 33.82 -31.81 26.75
CA PRO A 386 35.08 -31.97 26.03
C PRO A 386 35.03 -31.36 24.63
N GLY A 387 36.05 -30.54 24.33
CA GLY A 387 36.16 -29.83 23.06
C GLY A 387 35.32 -28.54 22.97
N LEU A 388 34.49 -28.20 23.95
CA LEU A 388 33.82 -26.89 23.93
C LEU A 388 34.86 -25.77 24.11
N ASN A 389 34.94 -24.85 23.16
CA ASN A 389 35.80 -23.68 23.31
C ASN A 389 35.24 -22.75 24.40
N THR A 390 36.01 -22.52 25.46
CA THR A 390 35.57 -21.74 26.64
C THR A 390 35.91 -20.25 26.55
N PHE A 391 36.34 -19.72 25.41
CA PHE A 391 36.68 -18.30 25.29
C PHE A 391 35.41 -17.44 25.13
N THR A 392 35.34 -16.30 25.82
CA THR A 392 34.26 -15.32 25.73
C THR A 392 34.80 -13.91 25.54
N GLY A 393 33.90 -12.95 25.30
CA GLY A 393 34.19 -11.54 25.49
C GLY A 393 34.23 -11.16 26.97
N ASP A 394 34.37 -9.85 27.19
CA ASP A 394 34.19 -9.25 28.50
C ASP A 394 32.73 -9.46 28.97
N ASN A 395 32.50 -9.60 30.28
CA ASN A 395 31.19 -9.96 30.87
C ASN A 395 30.57 -11.25 30.29
N GLU A 396 31.42 -12.22 29.90
CA GLU A 396 31.03 -13.51 29.34
C GLU A 396 30.16 -13.47 28.07
N VAL A 397 30.11 -12.33 27.36
CA VAL A 397 29.33 -12.18 26.11
C VAL A 397 29.83 -13.15 25.04
N THR A 398 28.91 -13.82 24.34
CA THR A 398 29.22 -14.82 23.30
C THR A 398 28.78 -14.37 21.91
N LEU A 399 29.61 -14.63 20.91
CA LEU A 399 29.25 -14.44 19.50
C LEU A 399 28.26 -15.53 19.06
N ASP A 400 27.29 -15.15 18.24
CA ASP A 400 26.26 -16.02 17.68
C ASP A 400 26.11 -15.78 16.17
N PHE A 401 25.63 -16.79 15.45
CA PHE A 401 25.32 -16.70 14.02
C PHE A 401 23.99 -17.37 13.74
N ASP A 402 23.17 -16.75 12.90
CA ASP A 402 21.83 -17.25 12.65
C ASP A 402 21.80 -18.63 11.95
N PHE A 403 20.93 -19.50 12.48
CA PHE A 403 20.81 -20.89 12.04
C PHE A 403 20.21 -21.01 10.63
N LYS A 404 19.30 -20.10 10.24
CA LYS A 404 18.74 -20.05 8.88
C LYS A 404 19.82 -19.61 7.89
N HIS A 405 20.69 -18.67 8.25
CA HIS A 405 21.89 -18.31 7.46
C HIS A 405 22.85 -19.49 7.28
N ILE A 406 23.09 -20.27 8.33
CA ILE A 406 23.87 -21.52 8.25
C ILE A 406 23.18 -22.54 7.32
N PHE A 407 21.86 -22.75 7.43
CA PHE A 407 21.11 -23.67 6.54
C PHE A 407 21.17 -23.22 5.07
N LYS A 408 20.99 -21.91 4.79
CA LYS A 408 21.12 -21.29 3.47
C LYS A 408 22.51 -21.58 2.86
N ARG A 409 23.58 -21.47 3.65
CA ARG A 409 24.97 -21.70 3.22
C ARG A 409 25.36 -23.18 3.06
N ILE A 410 24.90 -24.07 3.95
CA ILE A 410 25.04 -25.53 3.77
C ILE A 410 24.38 -25.96 2.45
N CYS A 411 23.15 -25.49 2.19
CA CYS A 411 22.46 -25.77 0.94
C CYS A 411 23.18 -25.17 -0.28
N THR A 412 23.72 -23.96 -0.17
CA THR A 412 24.48 -23.33 -1.26
C THR A 412 25.74 -24.13 -1.61
N LEU A 413 26.47 -24.61 -0.60
CA LEU A 413 27.63 -25.49 -0.78
C LEU A 413 27.24 -26.82 -1.47
N ILE A 414 26.16 -27.47 -1.04
CA ILE A 414 25.63 -28.71 -1.68
C ILE A 414 25.22 -28.46 -3.13
N ARG A 415 24.63 -27.30 -3.42
CA ARG A 415 24.21 -26.90 -4.78
C ARG A 415 25.39 -26.49 -5.67
N SER A 416 26.53 -26.12 -5.09
CA SER A 416 27.73 -25.71 -5.82
C SER A 416 28.34 -26.87 -6.63
N PRO A 417 29.12 -26.60 -7.69
CA PRO A 417 29.89 -27.63 -8.40
C PRO A 417 30.94 -28.32 -7.51
N VAL A 418 31.47 -27.60 -6.53
CA VAL A 418 32.49 -28.09 -5.58
C VAL A 418 31.91 -29.17 -4.65
N GLY A 419 30.69 -28.94 -4.15
CA GLY A 419 29.98 -29.87 -3.28
C GLY A 419 30.63 -30.07 -1.91
N ILE A 420 30.26 -31.18 -1.28
CA ILE A 420 30.74 -31.64 0.03
C ILE A 420 31.45 -32.99 -0.14
N THR A 421 32.70 -33.08 0.29
CA THR A 421 33.50 -34.32 0.27
C THR A 421 33.35 -35.09 1.58
N LEU A 422 32.97 -36.38 1.48
CA LEU A 422 32.74 -37.30 2.61
C LEU A 422 33.38 -38.68 2.39
N ASN A 423 33.45 -39.49 3.45
CA ASN A 423 33.96 -40.86 3.44
C ASN A 423 35.34 -40.97 2.76
N ASN A 424 35.52 -41.89 1.82
CA ASN A 424 36.78 -42.09 1.11
C ASN A 424 36.95 -41.10 -0.06
N GLY A 425 36.61 -39.82 0.14
CA GLY A 425 36.74 -38.77 -0.87
C GLY A 425 35.59 -38.69 -1.89
N ARG A 426 34.39 -39.17 -1.54
CA ARG A 426 33.19 -39.04 -2.40
C ARG A 426 32.65 -37.61 -2.34
N ILE A 427 32.42 -37.00 -3.50
CA ILE A 427 31.87 -35.64 -3.62
C ILE A 427 30.36 -35.71 -3.80
N ILE A 428 29.62 -35.03 -2.91
CA ILE A 428 28.17 -34.84 -3.01
C ILE A 428 27.90 -33.42 -3.48
N ASN A 429 27.30 -33.30 -4.65
CA ASN A 429 26.84 -32.03 -5.22
C ASN A 429 25.45 -32.21 -5.87
N ALA A 430 24.87 -31.13 -6.40
CA ALA A 430 23.57 -31.17 -7.07
C ALA A 430 23.45 -32.28 -8.14
N MET A 431 24.48 -32.48 -8.96
CA MET A 431 24.48 -33.51 -10.02
C MET A 431 24.50 -34.94 -9.46
N MET A 432 25.14 -35.16 -8.31
CA MET A 432 25.11 -36.45 -7.62
C MET A 432 23.76 -36.69 -6.95
N LEU A 433 23.22 -35.68 -6.25
CA LEU A 433 21.94 -35.79 -5.55
C LEU A 433 20.73 -35.94 -6.48
N SER A 434 20.73 -35.30 -7.66
CA SER A 434 19.60 -35.37 -8.60
C SER A 434 19.30 -36.80 -9.06
N ARG A 435 20.32 -37.67 -9.14
CA ARG A 435 20.21 -39.10 -9.47
C ARG A 435 19.42 -39.90 -8.43
N TYR A 436 19.41 -39.45 -7.17
CA TYR A 436 18.90 -40.20 -6.02
C TYR A 436 17.65 -39.57 -5.39
N LEU A 437 17.53 -38.24 -5.38
CA LEU A 437 16.35 -37.55 -4.84
C LEU A 437 15.06 -37.92 -5.61
N ILE A 438 15.17 -38.25 -6.91
CA ILE A 438 14.04 -38.74 -7.73
C ILE A 438 13.53 -40.13 -7.32
N TRP A 439 14.20 -40.82 -6.38
CA TRP A 439 13.72 -42.10 -5.83
C TRP A 439 12.69 -41.90 -4.72
N LEU A 440 12.53 -40.68 -4.22
CA LEU A 440 11.51 -40.35 -3.24
C LEU A 440 10.13 -40.23 -3.92
N PRO A 441 9.08 -40.91 -3.45
CA PRO A 441 7.75 -40.88 -4.09
C PRO A 441 7.10 -39.50 -4.18
N ALA A 442 7.59 -38.51 -3.42
CA ALA A 442 7.10 -37.14 -3.40
C ALA A 442 7.73 -36.23 -4.48
N HIS A 443 8.79 -36.69 -5.17
CA HIS A 443 9.60 -35.85 -6.06
C HIS A 443 9.72 -36.43 -7.48
N ASP A 444 9.42 -35.60 -8.47
CA ASP A 444 9.68 -35.82 -9.89
C ASP A 444 10.93 -35.04 -10.35
N GLU A 445 11.37 -35.25 -11.60
CA GLU A 445 12.56 -34.59 -12.16
C GLU A 445 12.47 -33.05 -12.13
N ALA A 446 11.27 -32.49 -12.31
CA ALA A 446 11.04 -31.05 -12.29
C ALA A 446 11.15 -30.44 -10.88
N SER A 447 10.57 -31.10 -9.86
CA SER A 447 10.67 -30.68 -8.47
C SER A 447 12.08 -30.86 -7.90
N VAL A 448 12.78 -31.97 -8.22
CA VAL A 448 14.20 -32.15 -7.89
C VAL A 448 15.06 -31.04 -8.51
N THR A 449 14.82 -30.72 -9.79
CA THR A 449 15.52 -29.61 -10.47
C THR A 449 15.28 -28.28 -9.75
N LYS A 450 14.03 -27.98 -9.37
CA LYS A 450 13.69 -26.75 -8.62
C LYS A 450 14.29 -26.71 -7.20
N LEU A 451 14.45 -27.86 -6.55
CA LEU A 451 14.99 -27.99 -5.20
C LEU A 451 16.52 -27.77 -5.14
N LEU A 452 17.21 -28.24 -6.18
CA LEU A 452 18.67 -28.10 -6.35
C LEU A 452 19.06 -26.80 -7.07
N HIS A 453 18.20 -26.27 -7.93
CA HIS A 453 18.41 -25.04 -8.68
C HIS A 453 17.24 -24.07 -8.47
N PRO A 454 17.04 -23.54 -7.25
CA PRO A 454 15.98 -22.59 -6.97
C PRO A 454 16.23 -21.23 -7.63
N ASP A 455 15.15 -20.55 -8.01
CA ASP A 455 15.20 -19.19 -8.57
C ASP A 455 15.92 -18.22 -7.61
N ASP A 456 15.60 -18.33 -6.31
CA ASP A 456 16.22 -17.62 -5.20
C ASP A 456 16.92 -18.61 -4.22
N PRO A 457 18.25 -18.66 -4.18
CA PRO A 457 19.01 -19.43 -3.19
C PRO A 457 18.85 -18.97 -1.74
N GLN A 458 18.33 -17.76 -1.50
CA GLN A 458 18.08 -17.17 -0.18
C GLN A 458 16.65 -17.45 0.33
N ASP A 459 16.00 -18.51 -0.19
CA ASP A 459 14.70 -19.04 0.25
C ASP A 459 14.94 -20.10 1.36
N VAL A 460 14.58 -19.75 2.61
CA VAL A 460 14.77 -20.61 3.80
C VAL A 460 13.89 -21.87 3.75
N PRO A 461 12.56 -21.81 3.49
CA PRO A 461 11.74 -23.00 3.25
C PRO A 461 12.35 -23.97 2.24
N ARG A 462 12.90 -23.47 1.13
CA ARG A 462 13.54 -24.31 0.09
C ARG A 462 14.87 -24.91 0.52
N ALA A 463 15.59 -24.29 1.45
CA ALA A 463 16.77 -24.88 2.08
C ALA A 463 16.36 -26.02 3.03
N ILE A 464 15.37 -25.78 3.89
CA ILE A 464 14.80 -26.78 4.80
C ILE A 464 14.25 -27.98 4.01
N GLU A 465 13.49 -27.76 2.94
CA GLU A 465 12.94 -28.83 2.08
C GLU A 465 14.06 -29.70 1.48
N LEU A 466 15.17 -29.10 1.01
CA LEU A 466 16.32 -29.86 0.47
C LEU A 466 16.99 -30.70 1.56
N MET A 467 17.19 -30.13 2.75
CA MET A 467 17.77 -30.81 3.90
C MET A 467 16.88 -31.98 4.36
N GLN A 468 15.55 -31.77 4.46
CA GLN A 468 14.57 -32.82 4.77
C GLN A 468 14.50 -33.91 3.70
N ALA A 469 14.64 -33.57 2.42
CA ALA A 469 14.67 -34.55 1.33
C ALA A 469 15.91 -35.45 1.40
N ILE A 470 17.09 -34.90 1.71
CA ILE A 470 18.32 -35.70 1.92
C ILE A 470 18.16 -36.66 3.10
N VAL A 471 17.59 -36.21 4.21
CA VAL A 471 17.31 -37.05 5.40
C VAL A 471 16.28 -38.15 5.09
N SER A 472 15.22 -37.81 4.34
CA SER A 472 14.19 -38.76 3.93
C SER A 472 14.73 -39.82 2.97
N LEU A 473 15.61 -39.43 2.04
CA LEU A 473 16.28 -40.35 1.12
C LEU A 473 17.11 -41.38 1.90
N SER A 474 17.95 -40.92 2.82
CA SER A 474 18.75 -41.78 3.71
C SER A 474 17.88 -42.79 4.47
N LYS A 475 16.84 -42.33 5.15
CA LYS A 475 15.89 -43.19 5.89
C LYS A 475 15.20 -44.22 4.99
N SER A 476 14.80 -43.83 3.77
CA SER A 476 14.16 -44.74 2.81
C SER A 476 15.08 -45.86 2.31
N GLN A 477 16.39 -45.60 2.20
CA GLN A 477 17.38 -46.53 1.64
C GLN A 477 18.15 -47.33 2.70
N GLN A 478 17.82 -47.19 3.98
CA GLN A 478 18.56 -47.81 5.07
C GLN A 478 18.57 -49.36 4.99
N ALA A 479 17.52 -49.98 4.45
CA ALA A 479 17.51 -51.41 4.14
C ALA A 479 18.48 -51.79 3.00
N SER A 480 18.57 -50.96 1.96
CA SER A 480 19.49 -51.12 0.82
C SER A 480 20.95 -50.98 1.23
N ILE A 481 21.26 -50.02 2.12
CA ILE A 481 22.62 -49.75 2.62
C ILE A 481 23.14 -50.89 3.50
N ASN A 482 22.28 -51.44 4.36
CA ASN A 482 22.61 -52.55 5.25
C ASN A 482 22.71 -53.90 4.53
N ASN A 483 22.12 -54.05 3.34
CA ASN A 483 22.14 -55.29 2.59
C ASN A 483 23.51 -55.52 1.90
N SER A 484 24.33 -56.38 2.51
CA SER A 484 25.74 -56.53 2.12
C SER A 484 26.00 -57.28 0.80
N PHE A 485 24.94 -57.69 0.09
CA PHE A 485 24.99 -58.47 -1.16
C PHE A 485 24.72 -57.66 -2.44
N SER A 486 24.57 -56.32 -2.36
CA SER A 486 24.46 -55.49 -3.57
C SER A 486 25.75 -55.57 -4.41
N THR A 487 25.60 -55.88 -5.70
CA THR A 487 26.72 -55.99 -6.66
C THR A 487 27.25 -54.65 -7.16
N ASP A 488 26.54 -53.54 -6.92
CA ASP A 488 26.98 -52.20 -7.29
C ASP A 488 27.71 -51.51 -6.11
N ILE A 489 29.05 -51.55 -6.18
CA ILE A 489 29.96 -50.99 -5.19
C ILE A 489 29.90 -49.46 -5.19
N ASP A 490 29.74 -48.83 -6.36
CA ASP A 490 29.70 -47.38 -6.50
C ASP A 490 28.39 -46.81 -5.94
N LEU A 491 27.25 -47.44 -6.25
CA LEU A 491 25.96 -47.10 -5.64
C LEU A 491 26.01 -47.20 -4.11
N ARG A 492 26.64 -48.26 -3.56
CA ARG A 492 26.76 -48.43 -2.11
C ARG A 492 27.62 -47.31 -1.49
N ALA A 493 28.74 -46.94 -2.13
CA ALA A 493 29.60 -45.87 -1.67
C ALA A 493 28.93 -44.48 -1.74
N ASP A 494 28.15 -44.24 -2.79
CA ASP A 494 27.33 -43.02 -2.95
C ASP A 494 26.26 -42.95 -1.84
N LEU A 495 25.49 -44.02 -1.61
CA LEU A 495 24.45 -44.06 -0.57
C LEU A 495 25.02 -43.98 0.86
N MET A 496 26.17 -44.59 1.15
CA MET A 496 26.86 -44.41 2.45
C MET A 496 27.34 -42.97 2.67
N SER A 497 27.57 -42.21 1.59
CA SER A 497 27.95 -40.80 1.67
C SER A 497 26.73 -39.90 1.84
N VAL A 498 25.61 -40.21 1.17
CA VAL A 498 24.30 -39.58 1.44
C VAL A 498 23.86 -39.84 2.88
N GLU A 499 24.08 -41.04 3.42
CA GLU A 499 23.74 -41.37 4.80
C GLU A 499 24.57 -40.59 5.82
N LEU A 500 25.89 -40.45 5.60
CA LEU A 500 26.72 -39.61 6.45
C LEU A 500 26.34 -38.12 6.34
N LEU A 501 26.02 -37.63 5.14
CA LEU A 501 25.51 -36.26 4.96
C LEU A 501 24.17 -36.05 5.69
N SER A 502 23.26 -37.03 5.60
CA SER A 502 22.00 -37.05 6.34
C SER A 502 22.24 -36.99 7.84
N ASP A 503 23.18 -37.77 8.38
CA ASP A 503 23.50 -37.77 9.82
C ASP A 503 23.99 -36.38 10.29
N ILE A 504 24.75 -35.65 9.46
CA ILE A 504 25.21 -34.27 9.74
C ILE A 504 24.05 -33.27 9.64
N ILE A 505 23.26 -33.34 8.57
CA ILE A 505 22.15 -32.43 8.27
C ILE A 505 21.02 -32.58 9.29
N GLU A 506 20.59 -33.81 9.59
CA GLU A 506 19.56 -34.10 10.59
C GLU A 506 19.93 -33.51 11.96
N SER A 507 21.20 -33.62 12.33
CA SER A 507 21.71 -33.21 13.65
C SER A 507 21.80 -31.69 13.84
N ILE A 508 21.86 -30.89 12.77
CA ILE A 508 21.77 -29.43 12.86
C ILE A 508 20.35 -28.92 12.55
N LEU A 509 19.58 -29.64 11.74
CA LEU A 509 18.26 -29.21 11.31
C LEU A 509 17.20 -29.42 12.40
N LEU A 510 17.03 -30.66 12.89
CA LEU A 510 15.93 -31.03 13.78
C LEU A 510 15.82 -30.15 15.05
N PRO A 511 16.92 -29.71 15.71
CA PRO A 511 16.85 -28.85 16.89
C PRO A 511 16.00 -27.58 16.73
N PHE A 512 15.91 -27.04 15.52
CA PHE A 512 15.18 -25.79 15.24
C PHE A 512 13.79 -26.01 14.63
N ILE A 513 13.50 -27.22 14.13
CA ILE A 513 12.28 -27.47 13.34
C ILE A 513 11.33 -28.52 13.92
N ASP A 514 11.80 -29.37 14.82
CA ASP A 514 11.01 -30.46 15.39
C ASP A 514 10.47 -30.07 16.77
N ILE A 515 9.19 -29.70 16.80
CA ILE A 515 8.47 -29.26 18.01
C ILE A 515 8.22 -30.37 19.04
N SER A 516 8.63 -31.61 18.76
CA SER A 516 8.51 -32.73 19.70
C SER A 516 9.75 -32.96 20.56
N LEU A 517 10.88 -32.33 20.23
CA LEU A 517 12.14 -32.52 20.94
C LEU A 517 12.19 -31.72 22.25
N SER A 518 12.66 -32.37 23.33
CA SER A 518 13.08 -31.67 24.54
C SER A 518 14.36 -30.87 24.31
N LEU A 519 14.59 -29.83 25.12
CA LEU A 519 15.83 -29.04 25.09
C LEU A 519 17.09 -29.93 25.23
N THR A 520 16.99 -30.99 26.03
CA THR A 520 18.05 -31.99 26.18
C THR A 520 18.33 -32.75 24.88
N GLU A 521 17.30 -33.15 24.13
CA GLU A 521 17.47 -33.81 22.82
C GLU A 521 18.01 -32.85 21.77
N GLN A 522 17.53 -31.59 21.73
CA GLN A 522 18.07 -30.53 20.88
C GLN A 522 19.59 -30.36 21.12
N VAL A 523 20.01 -30.25 22.39
CA VAL A 523 21.42 -30.21 22.80
C VAL A 523 22.21 -31.45 22.35
N GLN A 524 21.63 -32.66 22.47
CA GLN A 524 22.29 -33.89 22.01
C GLN A 524 22.47 -33.93 20.48
N TYR A 525 21.50 -33.43 19.71
CA TYR A 525 21.61 -33.31 18.25
C TYR A 525 22.67 -32.28 17.86
N LEU A 526 22.67 -31.07 18.44
CA LEU A 526 23.70 -30.05 18.17
C LEU A 526 25.11 -30.55 18.55
N SER A 527 25.23 -31.26 19.69
CA SER A 527 26.45 -31.96 20.11
C SER A 527 26.89 -33.02 19.08
N ARG A 528 25.96 -33.86 18.59
CA ARG A 528 26.20 -34.85 17.53
C ARG A 528 26.70 -34.17 16.24
N HIS A 529 26.10 -33.04 15.85
CA HIS A 529 26.55 -32.27 14.68
C HIS A 529 27.99 -31.76 14.85
N ALA A 530 28.30 -31.11 15.99
CA ALA A 530 29.64 -30.57 16.25
C ALA A 530 30.73 -31.66 16.22
N HIS A 531 30.48 -32.82 16.83
CA HIS A 531 31.41 -33.94 16.83
C HIS A 531 31.60 -34.56 15.43
N LEU A 532 30.51 -34.75 14.66
CA LEU A 532 30.58 -35.26 13.28
C LEU A 532 31.35 -34.29 12.37
N SER A 533 30.95 -33.02 12.36
CA SER A 533 31.59 -31.99 11.53
C SER A 533 33.07 -31.81 11.88
N PHE A 534 33.46 -31.81 13.16
CA PHE A 534 34.87 -31.76 13.58
C PHE A 534 35.69 -32.94 13.05
N ALA A 535 35.20 -34.18 13.20
CA ALA A 535 35.92 -35.35 12.71
C ALA A 535 36.10 -35.32 11.18
N ILE A 536 35.02 -35.01 10.46
CA ILE A 536 35.00 -35.00 8.98
C ILE A 536 35.83 -33.83 8.44
N PHE A 537 35.76 -32.65 9.07
CA PHE A 537 36.62 -31.52 8.73
C PHE A 537 38.09 -31.87 8.98
N ARG A 538 38.42 -32.62 10.04
CA ARG A 538 39.80 -33.06 10.27
C ARG A 538 40.33 -34.00 9.16
N SER A 539 39.46 -34.79 8.53
CA SER A 539 39.81 -35.62 7.36
C SER A 539 39.93 -34.85 6.05
N HIS A 540 38.95 -33.97 5.73
CA HIS A 540 38.79 -33.42 4.37
C HIS A 540 39.02 -31.90 4.26
N ARG A 541 39.09 -31.17 5.37
CA ARG A 541 39.29 -29.72 5.42
C ARG A 541 38.28 -28.98 4.54
N ARG A 542 38.74 -28.00 3.76
CA ARG A 542 37.92 -27.21 2.82
C ARG A 542 37.17 -28.03 1.77
N ALA A 543 37.54 -29.29 1.53
CA ALA A 543 36.79 -30.15 0.63
C ALA A 543 35.47 -30.65 1.25
N PHE A 544 35.34 -30.65 2.59
CA PHE A 544 34.08 -30.91 3.28
C PHE A 544 33.23 -29.64 3.39
N MET A 545 33.75 -28.56 3.97
CA MET A 545 33.11 -27.24 3.97
C MET A 545 34.14 -26.10 4.11
N PRO A 546 33.80 -24.85 3.73
CA PRO A 546 34.65 -23.68 3.94
C PRO A 546 34.98 -23.42 5.42
N TYR A 547 36.09 -22.72 5.68
CA TYR A 547 36.52 -22.40 7.05
C TYR A 547 35.50 -21.51 7.77
N GLN A 548 34.93 -20.55 7.04
CA GLN A 548 33.95 -19.59 7.50
C GLN A 548 32.66 -20.29 7.95
N LEU A 549 32.06 -21.12 7.08
CA LEU A 549 30.85 -21.89 7.41
C LEU A 549 31.08 -22.85 8.59
N TYR A 550 32.26 -23.46 8.69
CA TYR A 550 32.63 -24.28 9.84
C TYR A 550 32.69 -23.47 11.13
N TYR A 551 33.40 -22.34 11.11
CA TYR A 551 33.54 -21.45 12.27
C TYR A 551 32.18 -20.94 12.78
N ASP A 552 31.31 -20.49 11.88
CA ASP A 552 30.01 -19.93 12.24
C ASP A 552 29.10 -21.00 12.85
N THR A 553 29.06 -22.19 12.24
CA THR A 553 28.28 -23.32 12.74
C THR A 553 28.70 -23.77 14.14
N HIS A 554 30.02 -23.83 14.40
CA HIS A 554 30.54 -24.18 15.72
C HIS A 554 30.35 -23.07 16.75
N THR A 555 30.37 -21.81 16.31
CA THR A 555 30.11 -20.65 17.15
C THR A 555 28.65 -20.57 17.58
N MET A 556 27.69 -20.81 16.66
CA MET A 556 26.26 -20.95 16.98
C MET A 556 26.01 -22.07 18.00
N VAL A 557 26.55 -23.28 17.77
CA VAL A 557 26.40 -24.39 18.73
C VAL A 557 26.98 -24.03 20.10
N LYS A 558 28.16 -23.40 20.15
CA LYS A 558 28.77 -22.91 21.39
C LYS A 558 27.88 -21.88 22.09
N ASN A 559 27.35 -20.89 21.36
CA ASN A 559 26.50 -19.85 21.93
C ASN A 559 25.27 -20.45 22.62
N ILE A 560 24.60 -21.40 21.96
CA ILE A 560 23.44 -22.10 22.52
C ILE A 560 23.80 -22.79 23.85
N MET A 561 24.92 -23.52 23.93
CA MET A 561 25.36 -24.15 25.20
C MET A 561 25.64 -23.11 26.30
N PHE A 562 26.27 -21.99 25.95
CA PHE A 562 26.55 -20.90 26.88
C PHE A 562 25.25 -20.22 27.36
N CYS A 563 24.31 -19.90 26.47
CA CYS A 563 23.03 -19.28 26.81
C CYS A 563 22.13 -20.20 27.67
N ILE A 564 22.11 -21.51 27.39
CA ILE A 564 21.46 -22.50 28.26
C ILE A 564 22.09 -22.47 29.66
N ARG A 565 23.43 -22.46 29.76
CA ARG A 565 24.10 -22.42 31.07
C ARG A 565 23.91 -21.08 31.80
N LYS A 566 23.92 -19.96 31.08
CA LYS A 566 23.59 -18.63 31.62
C LYS A 566 22.18 -18.62 32.18
N GLN A 567 21.21 -19.25 31.51
CA GLN A 567 19.85 -19.40 32.03
C GLN A 567 19.78 -20.26 33.29
N GLN A 568 20.46 -21.41 33.35
CA GLN A 568 20.52 -22.21 34.58
C GLN A 568 21.11 -21.48 35.79
N VAL A 569 21.93 -20.45 35.56
CA VAL A 569 22.52 -19.62 36.63
C VAL A 569 21.61 -18.45 36.99
N LEU A 570 20.85 -17.91 36.02
CA LEU A 570 19.90 -16.81 36.24
C LEU A 570 18.59 -17.30 36.88
N ASP A 571 17.90 -18.28 36.28
CA ASP A 571 16.68 -18.89 36.82
C ASP A 571 16.47 -20.33 36.26
N LEU A 572 16.34 -21.31 37.15
CA LEU A 572 16.08 -22.71 36.78
C LEU A 572 14.62 -23.02 36.47
N GLY A 573 13.67 -22.16 36.86
CA GLY A 573 12.24 -22.36 36.64
C GLY A 573 11.73 -21.86 35.28
N GLU A 574 12.44 -20.91 34.68
CA GLU A 574 12.14 -20.33 33.38
C GLU A 574 12.53 -21.24 32.20
N LYS A 575 11.86 -21.10 31.07
CA LYS A 575 12.14 -21.89 29.85
C LYS A 575 13.23 -21.24 29.00
N PHE A 576 13.97 -22.06 28.29
CA PHE A 576 14.88 -21.63 27.22
C PHE A 576 14.44 -22.25 25.89
N PHE A 577 14.45 -21.43 24.83
CA PHE A 577 14.10 -21.82 23.48
C PHE A 577 15.31 -21.57 22.57
N VAL A 578 15.71 -22.57 21.78
CA VAL A 578 16.89 -22.46 20.92
C VAL A 578 16.67 -21.44 19.78
N GLY A 579 15.44 -21.29 19.30
CA GLY A 579 15.05 -20.32 18.26
C GLY A 579 15.10 -18.84 18.69
N ASP A 580 15.30 -18.54 19.97
CA ASP A 580 15.50 -17.16 20.45
C ASP A 580 16.92 -16.64 20.10
N SER A 581 17.83 -17.55 19.73
CA SER A 581 19.20 -17.29 19.27
C SER A 581 19.20 -17.03 17.74
N GLY A 582 20.23 -16.36 17.22
CA GLY A 582 20.24 -15.82 15.86
C GLY A 582 19.68 -14.39 15.77
N ASP A 583 19.38 -13.94 14.55
CA ASP A 583 18.98 -12.56 14.22
C ASP A 583 17.58 -12.46 13.58
N ASP A 584 16.81 -13.55 13.56
CA ASP A 584 15.51 -13.64 12.87
C ASP A 584 14.49 -12.56 13.28
N ARG A 585 14.52 -12.10 14.54
CA ARG A 585 13.68 -10.98 15.02
C ARG A 585 14.06 -9.64 14.36
N LEU A 586 15.31 -9.46 13.95
CA LEU A 586 15.77 -8.32 13.15
C LEU A 586 15.35 -8.45 11.68
N GLU A 587 15.46 -9.65 11.07
CA GLU A 587 14.93 -9.91 9.71
C GLU A 587 13.41 -9.64 9.62
N LEU A 588 12.63 -10.16 10.58
CA LEU A 588 11.17 -9.93 10.68
C LEU A 588 10.83 -8.43 10.82
N HIS A 589 11.58 -7.70 11.67
CA HIS A 589 11.36 -6.27 11.85
C HIS A 589 11.72 -5.45 10.59
N PHE A 590 12.71 -5.89 9.80
CA PHE A 590 12.98 -5.33 8.47
C PHE A 590 11.83 -5.60 7.49
N ASP A 591 11.20 -6.77 7.53
CA ASP A 591 10.06 -7.07 6.67
C ASP A 591 8.80 -6.30 7.08
N HIS A 592 8.50 -6.13 8.38
CA HIS A 592 7.49 -5.17 8.86
C HIS A 592 7.80 -3.74 8.33
N THR A 593 9.05 -3.30 8.46
CA THR A 593 9.53 -1.99 7.96
C THR A 593 9.34 -1.82 6.45
N ARG A 594 9.51 -2.88 5.65
CA ARG A 594 9.24 -2.88 4.20
C ARG A 594 7.74 -2.89 3.90
N MET A 595 6.96 -3.70 4.61
CA MET A 595 5.51 -3.86 4.43
C MET A 595 4.73 -2.58 4.71
N ILE A 596 5.13 -1.80 5.72
CA ILE A 596 4.55 -0.46 6.02
C ILE A 596 4.68 0.50 4.83
N GLY A 597 5.60 0.25 3.89
CA GLY A 597 5.74 0.98 2.63
C GLY A 597 4.70 0.66 1.55
N GLY A 598 3.91 -0.40 1.72
CA GLY A 598 2.95 -0.88 0.72
C GLY A 598 3.62 -1.14 -0.63
N HIS A 599 3.21 -0.40 -1.66
CA HIS A 599 3.79 -0.51 -3.01
C HIS A 599 5.22 0.05 -3.14
N ASN A 600 5.77 0.71 -2.12
CA ASN A 600 7.15 1.20 -2.11
C ASN A 600 7.97 0.61 -0.96
N SER A 601 8.50 -0.60 -1.18
CA SER A 601 9.45 -1.27 -0.29
C SER A 601 10.85 -0.63 -0.29
N GLY A 602 11.18 0.19 -1.31
CA GLY A 602 12.37 1.03 -1.30
C GLY A 602 12.24 2.16 -0.27
N CYS A 603 13.22 2.29 0.62
CA CYS A 603 13.20 3.25 1.71
C CYS A 603 14.38 4.20 1.60
N SER A 604 14.10 5.50 1.66
CA SER A 604 15.13 6.50 1.96
C SER A 604 15.48 6.47 3.45
N TYR A 605 16.63 7.02 3.87
CA TYR A 605 17.08 6.89 5.27
C TYR A 605 16.06 7.40 6.31
N SER A 606 15.42 8.56 6.07
CA SER A 606 14.38 9.07 6.97
C SER A 606 13.15 8.15 7.02
N GLN A 607 12.79 7.55 5.89
CA GLN A 607 11.68 6.60 5.82
C GLN A 607 11.99 5.31 6.59
N VAL A 608 13.24 4.86 6.64
CA VAL A 608 13.60 3.72 7.49
C VAL A 608 13.37 4.05 8.96
N LEU A 609 13.85 5.20 9.45
CA LEU A 609 13.69 5.58 10.86
C LEU A 609 12.20 5.70 11.25
N ASP A 610 11.39 6.35 10.40
CA ASP A 610 9.93 6.48 10.60
C ASP A 610 9.23 5.11 10.63
N ARG A 611 9.69 4.16 9.81
CA ARG A 611 9.08 2.83 9.66
C ARG A 611 9.58 1.80 10.70
N LEU A 612 10.83 1.88 11.15
CA LEU A 612 11.35 1.11 12.29
C LEU A 612 10.58 1.49 13.57
N GLY A 613 10.39 2.79 13.83
CA GLY A 613 9.54 3.25 14.92
C GLY A 613 8.08 2.81 14.77
N ALA A 614 7.55 2.84 13.53
CA ALA A 614 6.20 2.33 13.26
C ALA A 614 6.04 0.83 13.50
N ALA A 615 7.05 0.02 13.14
CA ALA A 615 7.07 -1.41 13.42
C ALA A 615 7.10 -1.67 14.93
N LYS A 616 7.97 -0.98 15.68
CA LYS A 616 8.03 -1.12 17.15
C LYS A 616 6.73 -0.73 17.85
N ASP A 617 6.01 0.27 17.35
CA ASP A 617 4.66 0.61 17.84
C ASP A 617 3.64 -0.52 17.57
N ILE A 618 3.69 -1.14 16.38
CA ILE A 618 2.82 -2.27 16.02
C ILE A 618 3.11 -3.48 16.92
N ASP A 619 4.38 -3.87 17.04
CA ASP A 619 4.84 -4.99 17.85
C ASP A 619 4.43 -4.78 19.34
N GLY A 620 4.52 -3.53 19.83
CA GLY A 620 4.10 -3.16 21.19
C GLY A 620 2.60 -3.21 21.44
N VAL A 621 1.77 -2.96 20.42
CA VAL A 621 0.31 -3.17 20.50
C VAL A 621 0.00 -4.67 20.48
N PHE A 622 0.63 -5.45 19.63
CA PHE A 622 0.40 -6.90 19.57
C PHE A 622 0.85 -7.63 20.84
N LYS A 623 1.91 -7.17 21.51
CA LYS A 623 2.30 -7.69 22.84
C LYS A 623 1.25 -7.43 23.93
N GLN A 624 0.58 -6.27 23.89
CA GLN A 624 -0.49 -5.92 24.83
C GLN A 624 -1.83 -6.56 24.47
N HIS A 625 -2.03 -6.87 23.18
CA HIS A 625 -3.23 -7.48 22.62
C HIS A 625 -2.90 -8.71 21.74
N PRO A 626 -2.43 -9.83 22.31
CA PRO A 626 -2.07 -11.03 21.53
C PRO A 626 -3.24 -11.63 20.76
N GLU A 627 -4.48 -11.34 21.16
CA GLU A 627 -5.69 -11.74 20.43
C GLU A 627 -5.90 -10.99 19.10
N LEU A 628 -5.22 -9.85 18.90
CA LEU A 628 -5.28 -9.05 17.67
C LEU A 628 -4.17 -9.42 16.67
N ASP A 629 -3.16 -10.19 17.09
CA ASP A 629 -2.15 -10.72 16.18
C ASP A 629 -2.48 -12.17 15.77
N PRO A 630 -2.99 -12.41 14.54
CA PRO A 630 -3.18 -13.76 14.01
C PRO A 630 -1.85 -14.43 13.59
N GLY A 631 -0.71 -13.74 13.77
CA GLY A 631 0.58 -14.06 13.18
C GLY A 631 0.60 -13.88 11.67
N HIS A 632 1.77 -14.12 11.05
CA HIS A 632 1.80 -14.43 9.63
C HIS A 632 0.90 -15.65 9.37
N ARG A 633 0.00 -15.54 8.37
CA ARG A 633 -1.12 -16.45 8.14
C ARG A 633 -0.71 -17.94 8.19
N HIS A 634 -0.79 -18.55 9.37
CA HIS A 634 -0.39 -19.93 9.60
C HIS A 634 -1.22 -20.87 8.71
N LEU A 635 -0.62 -21.32 7.60
CA LEU A 635 -1.09 -22.45 6.83
C LEU A 635 -0.94 -23.69 7.73
N LYS A 636 -2.02 -24.06 8.43
CA LYS A 636 -2.09 -25.13 9.43
C LYS A 636 -1.01 -26.20 9.27
N LEU A 637 -0.27 -26.44 10.34
CA LEU A 637 0.99 -27.20 10.52
C LEU A 637 0.91 -28.70 10.16
N GLY A 638 0.29 -29.04 9.03
CA GLY A 638 -0.05 -30.38 8.58
C GLY A 638 -0.42 -30.48 7.10
N THR A 639 -0.03 -29.52 6.25
CA THR A 639 -0.21 -29.67 4.79
C THR A 639 0.85 -29.00 3.89
N ARG A 640 1.72 -28.12 4.41
CA ARG A 640 2.88 -27.58 3.67
C ARG A 640 4.07 -27.30 4.60
N HIS A 641 5.28 -27.39 4.04
CA HIS A 641 6.54 -27.11 4.74
C HIS A 641 6.77 -25.60 5.00
N ASP A 642 5.98 -24.73 4.35
CA ASP A 642 5.95 -23.26 4.42
C ASP A 642 5.54 -22.68 5.82
N THR A 643 5.72 -23.44 6.91
CA THR A 643 5.46 -23.01 8.32
C THR A 643 6.53 -23.47 9.30
N VAL A 644 7.57 -24.14 8.80
CA VAL A 644 8.64 -24.76 9.62
C VAL A 644 9.73 -23.75 9.97
N ASP A 645 9.76 -22.62 9.27
CA ASP A 645 10.70 -21.51 9.38
C ASP A 645 10.25 -20.39 10.34
N HIS A 646 9.09 -20.52 10.99
CA HIS A 646 8.54 -19.52 11.93
C HIS A 646 8.13 -20.14 13.29
N ILE A 647 8.88 -21.14 13.76
CA ILE A 647 8.61 -21.88 15.01
C ILE A 647 9.29 -21.18 16.20
N ASN A 648 8.74 -20.05 16.63
CA ASN A 648 9.17 -19.37 17.85
C ASN A 648 8.44 -19.95 19.08
N HIS A 649 9.14 -20.03 20.22
CA HIS A 649 8.58 -20.37 21.54
C HIS A 649 7.79 -21.71 21.69
N VAL A 650 7.91 -22.68 20.76
CA VAL A 650 7.15 -23.96 20.87
C VAL A 650 7.88 -25.04 21.70
N CYS A 651 9.22 -25.09 21.66
CA CYS A 651 10.02 -26.12 22.36
C CYS A 651 10.81 -25.55 23.56
N GLY A 652 10.19 -25.58 24.74
CA GLY A 652 10.83 -25.18 25.99
C GLY A 652 10.59 -26.22 27.09
N GLY A 653 11.67 -26.79 27.62
CA GLY A 653 11.66 -27.85 28.64
C GLY A 653 12.57 -27.53 29.84
N GLU A 654 12.54 -28.40 30.85
CA GLU A 654 13.39 -28.27 32.05
C GLU A 654 14.88 -28.22 31.69
N ILE A 655 15.60 -27.27 32.26
CA ILE A 655 16.97 -26.97 31.85
C ILE A 655 17.97 -27.89 32.56
N SER A 656 17.96 -29.17 32.19
CA SER A 656 18.92 -30.17 32.66
C SER A 656 20.00 -30.43 31.59
N PHE A 657 21.26 -30.19 31.93
CA PHE A 657 22.37 -30.82 31.22
C PHE A 657 22.51 -32.26 31.78
N PRO A 658 22.28 -33.31 30.98
CA PRO A 658 22.63 -34.65 31.42
C PRO A 658 24.15 -34.71 31.62
N GLY A 659 24.64 -35.36 32.68
CA GLY A 659 26.08 -35.53 32.92
C GLY A 659 26.83 -36.22 31.75
N ASP A 660 26.09 -36.89 30.86
CA ASP A 660 26.55 -37.43 29.57
C ASP A 660 26.09 -36.53 28.38
N VAL A 661 26.42 -35.22 28.34
CA VAL A 661 26.13 -34.33 27.16
C VAL A 661 26.78 -34.86 25.87
N ILE A 662 27.79 -35.72 26.02
CA ILE A 662 28.48 -36.43 24.95
C ILE A 662 27.61 -37.60 24.45
N CYS A 663 26.63 -37.32 23.58
CA CYS A 663 25.82 -38.35 22.93
C CYS A 663 26.58 -39.09 21.80
N LEU A 664 27.81 -39.53 22.06
CA LEU A 664 28.58 -40.43 21.18
C LEU A 664 27.92 -41.80 21.02
N ARG A 665 26.90 -42.14 21.83
CA ARG A 665 26.13 -43.40 21.73
C ARG A 665 25.47 -43.62 20.36
N HIS A 666 25.28 -42.57 19.56
CA HIS A 666 24.77 -42.64 18.19
C HIS A 666 25.85 -42.53 17.10
N GLY A 667 27.11 -42.27 17.45
CA GLY A 667 28.25 -42.13 16.54
C GLY A 667 28.79 -43.45 15.97
N LYS A 668 27.93 -44.41 15.61
CA LYS A 668 28.30 -45.78 15.14
C LYS A 668 29.16 -45.85 13.85
N ARG A 669 29.54 -44.71 13.27
CA ARG A 669 30.01 -44.57 11.87
C ARG A 669 31.25 -43.70 11.66
N ILE A 670 31.74 -43.01 12.70
CA ILE A 670 33.09 -42.44 12.68
C ILE A 670 34.04 -43.57 13.08
N ASP A 671 35.19 -43.71 12.41
CA ASP A 671 36.20 -44.71 12.79
C ASP A 671 36.74 -44.42 14.20
N PRO A 672 36.47 -45.28 15.19
CA PRO A 672 36.87 -45.04 16.58
C PRO A 672 38.38 -45.16 16.79
N ILE A 673 39.12 -45.74 15.84
CA ILE A 673 40.58 -45.82 15.88
C ILE A 673 41.20 -44.46 15.51
N ASN A 674 40.60 -43.74 14.56
CA ASN A 674 41.09 -42.46 14.07
C ASN A 674 40.53 -41.24 14.82
N PHE A 675 39.38 -41.37 15.50
CA PHE A 675 38.67 -40.26 16.16
C PHE A 675 38.25 -40.55 17.60
N SER A 676 39.23 -40.82 18.47
CA SER A 676 39.02 -40.82 19.93
C SER A 676 38.92 -39.38 20.46
N PHE A 677 37.70 -38.84 20.56
CA PHE A 677 37.46 -37.49 21.09
C PHE A 677 38.06 -37.23 22.48
N PRO A 678 37.99 -38.15 23.48
CA PRO A 678 38.66 -37.94 24.77
C PRO A 678 40.18 -37.83 24.66
N THR A 679 40.80 -38.48 23.66
CA THR A 679 42.23 -38.34 23.39
C THR A 679 42.52 -37.03 22.67
N LEU A 680 41.72 -36.65 21.68
CA LEU A 680 41.91 -35.42 20.90
C LEU A 680 41.73 -34.16 21.74
N PHE A 681 40.75 -34.13 22.65
CA PHE A 681 40.49 -33.01 23.57
C PHE A 681 41.26 -33.11 24.91
N SER A 682 42.19 -34.07 25.04
CA SER A 682 43.14 -34.08 26.17
C SER A 682 44.28 -33.08 25.97
N ASP A 683 44.50 -32.61 24.75
CA ASP A 683 45.37 -31.48 24.44
C ASP A 683 44.58 -30.17 24.66
N PRO A 684 44.94 -29.34 25.66
CA PRO A 684 44.20 -28.11 25.95
C PRO A 684 44.34 -27.03 24.88
N THR A 685 45.18 -27.23 23.86
CA THR A 685 45.26 -26.36 22.67
C THR A 685 44.25 -26.75 21.59
N VAL A 686 43.61 -27.92 21.69
CA VAL A 686 42.68 -28.47 20.69
C VAL A 686 41.25 -28.42 21.23
N ASP A 687 40.40 -27.66 20.55
CA ASP A 687 38.96 -27.61 20.80
C ASP A 687 38.20 -27.52 19.46
N MET A 688 36.87 -27.46 19.51
CA MET A 688 35.97 -27.43 18.35
C MET A 688 36.14 -26.19 17.44
N LEU A 689 36.80 -25.12 17.91
CA LEU A 689 37.21 -23.97 17.08
C LEU A 689 38.72 -24.01 16.77
N HIS A 690 39.55 -24.49 17.70
CA HIS A 690 40.99 -24.71 17.55
C HIS A 690 41.34 -26.08 16.95
N LEU A 691 40.91 -26.31 15.70
CA LEU A 691 40.88 -27.66 15.08
C LEU A 691 42.20 -28.42 14.98
N PHE A 692 43.32 -27.73 15.11
CA PHE A 692 44.67 -28.25 14.87
C PHE A 692 45.62 -28.01 16.05
N GLY A 693 45.18 -27.36 17.13
CA GLY A 693 46.07 -26.81 18.14
C GLY A 693 46.58 -25.40 17.78
N MET A 694 47.58 -24.95 18.54
CA MET A 694 48.38 -23.73 18.27
C MET A 694 47.61 -22.39 18.31
N ASN A 695 46.47 -22.31 18.99
CA ASN A 695 45.65 -21.09 19.14
C ASN A 695 45.28 -20.39 17.82
N LYS A 696 45.12 -21.16 16.73
CA LYS A 696 44.72 -20.62 15.42
C LYS A 696 43.26 -20.92 15.10
N TYR A 697 42.46 -19.87 15.01
CA TYR A 697 41.12 -19.90 14.43
C TYR A 697 41.20 -19.89 12.89
N LEU A 698 40.27 -20.58 12.25
CA LEU A 698 40.17 -20.69 10.78
C LEU A 698 38.93 -19.90 10.31
N GLY A 699 39.00 -19.20 9.17
CA GLY A 699 37.87 -18.46 8.62
C GLY A 699 37.70 -17.05 9.18
N ILE A 700 38.67 -16.57 9.96
CA ILE A 700 38.73 -15.23 10.56
C ILE A 700 39.61 -14.26 9.73
N SER A 701 40.54 -14.79 8.92
CA SER A 701 41.46 -13.95 8.16
C SER A 701 40.87 -13.51 6.82
N GLU A 702 41.09 -12.24 6.45
CA GLU A 702 40.83 -11.76 5.07
C GLU A 702 41.72 -12.46 4.02
N GLU A 703 42.81 -13.10 4.45
CA GLU A 703 43.69 -13.93 3.61
C GLU A 703 43.19 -15.37 3.41
N ASP A 704 42.12 -15.80 4.10
CA ASP A 704 41.52 -17.12 3.86
C ASP A 704 40.84 -17.15 2.47
N PRO A 705 41.03 -18.20 1.65
CA PRO A 705 40.54 -18.22 0.28
C PRO A 705 39.01 -18.28 0.19
N GLU A 706 38.49 -17.89 -0.98
CA GLU A 706 37.06 -17.64 -1.24
C GLU A 706 36.11 -18.71 -0.69
N ASP A 707 35.05 -18.23 -0.03
CA ASP A 707 34.03 -19.06 0.59
C ASP A 707 33.03 -19.60 -0.45
N ALA A 708 33.24 -20.85 -0.87
CA ALA A 708 32.37 -21.56 -1.80
C ALA A 708 30.93 -21.84 -1.29
N SER A 709 30.60 -21.50 -0.04
CA SER A 709 29.23 -21.53 0.50
C SER A 709 28.45 -20.22 0.24
N VAL A 710 29.12 -19.17 -0.25
CA VAL A 710 28.53 -17.88 -0.62
C VAL A 710 28.33 -17.82 -2.14
N PRO A 711 27.19 -17.32 -2.66
CA PRO A 711 27.01 -17.11 -4.10
C PRO A 711 28.05 -16.11 -4.66
N PRO A 712 28.65 -16.37 -5.83
CA PRO A 712 29.65 -15.45 -6.39
C PRO A 712 29.05 -14.07 -6.69
N GLN A 713 29.71 -13.02 -6.22
CA GLN A 713 29.31 -11.63 -6.49
C GLN A 713 29.54 -11.27 -7.96
N ALA A 714 28.63 -10.51 -8.55
CA ALA A 714 28.77 -10.02 -9.92
C ALA A 714 29.79 -8.86 -9.97
N VAL A 715 30.93 -9.08 -10.65
CA VAL A 715 31.99 -8.07 -10.80
C VAL A 715 31.46 -6.85 -11.58
N PRO A 716 31.58 -5.62 -11.06
CA PRO A 716 31.20 -4.41 -11.80
C PRO A 716 32.07 -4.21 -13.04
N ILE A 717 31.44 -4.00 -14.20
CA ILE A 717 32.15 -3.65 -15.43
C ILE A 717 32.65 -2.21 -15.33
N ALA A 718 33.96 -2.04 -15.16
CA ALA A 718 34.60 -0.72 -15.12
C ALA A 718 34.41 0.03 -16.46
N LEU A 719 33.69 1.16 -16.42
CA LEU A 719 33.60 2.09 -17.54
C LEU A 719 34.78 3.06 -17.50
N SER A 720 35.59 3.06 -18.56
CA SER A 720 36.81 3.86 -18.70
C SER A 720 36.55 5.38 -18.68
N LEU A 721 37.40 6.11 -17.95
CA LEU A 721 37.42 7.57 -17.78
C LEU A 721 37.57 8.35 -19.11
N PRO A 722 36.86 9.49 -19.29
CA PRO A 722 37.23 10.55 -20.23
C PRO A 722 38.27 11.52 -19.65
N LEU A 723 39.15 12.06 -20.49
CA LEU A 723 40.19 13.04 -20.15
C LEU A 723 39.64 14.48 -19.95
N PRO A 724 40.33 15.34 -19.18
CA PRO A 724 39.87 16.71 -18.87
C PRO A 724 40.12 17.73 -20.00
N PHE A 725 39.35 18.83 -19.99
CA PHE A 725 39.57 20.03 -20.81
C PHE A 725 39.52 21.29 -19.91
N PRO A 726 40.22 22.40 -20.30
CA PRO A 726 40.67 23.43 -19.35
C PRO A 726 39.76 24.66 -19.16
N ASP A 727 40.05 25.41 -18.10
CA ASP A 727 39.35 26.62 -17.62
C ASP A 727 39.38 27.84 -18.55
N ILE A 728 38.31 28.65 -18.48
CA ILE A 728 38.32 30.09 -18.80
C ILE A 728 37.39 30.82 -17.81
N ALA A 729 37.86 31.92 -17.21
CA ALA A 729 37.14 32.74 -16.22
C ALA A 729 36.87 34.17 -16.72
N HIS A 730 35.76 34.80 -16.29
CA HIS A 730 35.45 36.25 -16.34
C HIS A 730 34.29 36.52 -15.35
N THR A 731 34.46 37.23 -14.22
CA THR A 731 34.61 38.69 -13.93
C THR A 731 33.32 39.54 -14.01
N ASP A 732 33.10 40.33 -12.97
CA ASP A 732 31.84 40.94 -12.47
C ASP A 732 31.38 42.27 -13.13
N VAL A 733 30.25 42.84 -12.67
CA VAL A 733 30.03 44.25 -12.20
C VAL A 733 28.59 44.44 -11.63
N ASN A 734 28.45 45.37 -10.66
CA ASN A 734 27.27 45.79 -9.85
C ASN A 734 26.16 46.58 -10.64
N ASP A 735 25.05 47.17 -10.12
CA ASP A 735 24.82 48.02 -8.90
C ASP A 735 23.35 48.18 -8.39
N GLU A 736 23.26 48.30 -7.05
CA GLU A 736 22.48 49.18 -6.12
C GLU A 736 20.96 49.58 -6.19
N SER A 737 20.33 49.45 -4.99
CA SER A 737 19.37 50.39 -4.32
C SER A 737 17.88 50.45 -4.79
N ALA A 738 16.87 50.83 -3.98
CA ALA A 738 16.82 51.32 -2.58
C ALA A 738 15.51 50.95 -1.82
N GLU A 739 15.50 51.26 -0.52
CA GLU A 739 14.57 50.94 0.59
C GLU A 739 13.13 51.52 0.53
N LEU A 740 12.19 51.00 1.35
CA LEU A 740 11.62 51.69 2.55
C LEU A 740 10.38 50.99 3.19
N THR A 741 10.51 50.60 4.47
CA THR A 741 9.55 50.70 5.62
C THR A 741 8.07 50.28 5.52
N SER A 742 7.33 49.91 6.58
CA SER A 742 7.55 49.37 7.94
C SER A 742 6.17 49.28 8.63
N GLU A 743 5.80 48.17 9.27
CA GLU A 743 5.07 48.09 10.57
C GLU A 743 4.84 46.62 10.96
N GLU A 744 4.91 46.32 12.26
CA GLU A 744 5.03 44.97 12.82
C GLU A 744 3.84 44.57 13.73
N ALA A 745 3.85 43.29 14.15
CA ALA A 745 3.20 42.73 15.34
C ALA A 745 1.69 42.43 15.23
N LEU A 746 1.08 41.45 15.92
CA LEU A 746 1.48 40.51 17.00
C LEU A 746 1.02 39.08 16.55
N VAL A 747 1.43 37.92 17.08
CA VAL A 747 1.51 37.44 18.49
C VAL A 747 2.45 36.22 18.54
N ALA A 748 3.23 36.09 19.62
CA ALA A 748 4.01 34.90 19.97
C ALA A 748 3.47 34.25 21.27
N GLN A 749 4.10 33.13 21.68
CA GLN A 749 3.79 32.21 22.80
C GLN A 749 2.98 30.97 22.39
N ALA A 750 3.36 29.74 22.77
CA ALA A 750 4.35 29.31 23.76
C ALA A 750 5.21 28.13 23.28
N ASP A 751 6.48 28.11 23.68
CA ASP A 751 7.28 26.90 24.00
C ASP A 751 8.58 27.33 24.72
N THR A 752 8.85 26.68 25.86
CA THR A 752 9.99 26.85 26.80
C THR A 752 10.09 25.52 27.58
N ASP A 753 11.24 24.90 27.88
CA ASP A 753 12.63 25.38 27.93
C ASP A 753 13.64 24.32 27.43
N VAL A 754 14.69 24.73 26.72
CA VAL A 754 16.01 24.06 26.68
C VAL A 754 17.08 25.16 26.55
N PRO A 755 18.23 25.10 27.27
CA PRO A 755 19.24 26.16 27.20
C PRO A 755 19.89 26.26 25.81
N SER A 756 19.60 27.32 25.07
CA SER A 756 20.22 27.57 23.77
C SER A 756 21.64 28.10 23.93
N THR A 757 22.60 27.45 23.24
CA THR A 757 23.92 28.04 23.04
C THR A 757 23.76 29.28 22.14
N GLN A 758 24.30 30.42 22.55
CA GLN A 758 24.03 31.70 21.90
C GLN A 758 24.32 31.67 20.39
N PRO A 759 23.38 32.07 19.51
CA PRO A 759 23.67 32.22 18.09
C PRO A 759 24.55 33.45 17.87
N HIS A 760 25.64 33.29 17.12
CA HIS A 760 26.37 34.43 16.58
C HIS A 760 25.44 35.26 15.70
N GLN A 761 25.21 36.52 16.08
CA GLN A 761 24.42 37.47 15.30
C GLN A 761 25.12 37.76 13.97
N VAL A 762 24.61 37.18 12.88
CA VAL A 762 24.85 37.68 11.53
C VAL A 762 23.91 38.87 11.33
N GLN A 763 24.45 40.03 10.92
CA GLN A 763 23.62 41.20 10.63
C GLN A 763 22.68 40.89 9.46
N PRO A 764 21.40 41.30 9.51
CA PRO A 764 20.45 41.03 8.43
C PRO A 764 20.82 41.83 7.18
N ASP A 765 20.99 41.12 6.07
CA ASP A 765 21.11 41.73 4.75
C ASP A 765 19.75 42.30 4.34
N LEU A 766 19.66 43.64 4.33
CA LEU A 766 18.44 44.41 4.04
C LEU A 766 17.89 44.20 2.62
N SER A 767 18.60 43.47 1.75
CA SER A 767 18.18 43.15 0.38
C SER A 767 17.47 41.79 0.22
N ALA A 768 17.41 40.97 1.28
CA ALA A 768 16.77 39.66 1.24
C ALA A 768 15.22 39.76 1.36
N PRO A 769 14.44 38.96 0.61
CA PRO A 769 13.00 38.83 0.88
C PRO A 769 12.74 38.31 2.29
N PRO A 770 11.56 38.57 2.88
CA PRO A 770 11.23 38.11 4.23
C PRO A 770 11.36 36.59 4.33
N LEU A 771 11.99 36.14 5.42
CA LEU A 771 12.19 34.74 5.75
C LEU A 771 10.82 34.04 5.87
N PRO A 772 10.59 32.85 5.26
CA PRO A 772 9.28 32.21 5.29
C PRO A 772 8.87 31.93 6.73
N GLY A 773 7.67 32.38 7.09
CA GLY A 773 7.12 32.27 8.44
C GLY A 773 5.62 32.00 8.43
N GLY A 774 5.15 31.37 9.50
CA GLY A 774 3.76 30.93 9.68
C GLY A 774 3.70 29.62 10.48
N PRO A 775 2.59 29.29 11.16
CA PRO A 775 2.51 28.05 11.93
C PRO A 775 2.78 26.78 11.11
N GLY A 776 3.82 26.04 11.52
CA GLY A 776 4.31 24.86 10.80
C GLY A 776 5.40 25.13 9.76
N VAL A 777 5.72 26.40 9.48
CA VAL A 777 6.95 26.79 8.79
C VAL A 777 8.07 26.84 9.83
N ARG A 778 9.17 26.15 9.55
CA ARG A 778 10.41 26.31 10.32
C ARG A 778 11.38 27.14 9.50
N PRO A 779 11.72 28.37 9.94
CA PRO A 779 12.59 29.25 9.17
C PRO A 779 13.97 28.62 8.90
N GLU A 780 14.44 27.76 9.80
CA GLU A 780 15.71 27.04 9.68
C GLU A 780 15.73 26.04 8.52
N ASP A 781 14.57 25.57 8.04
CA ASP A 781 14.47 24.58 6.95
C ASP A 781 14.68 25.20 5.55
N TYR A 782 14.91 26.52 5.47
CA TYR A 782 15.10 27.29 4.24
C TYR A 782 16.53 27.85 4.11
N LEU A 783 16.98 28.05 2.88
CA LEU A 783 18.20 28.79 2.54
C LEU A 783 17.90 29.89 1.54
N LEU A 784 18.54 31.05 1.73
CA LEU A 784 18.54 32.13 0.77
C LEU A 784 19.52 31.82 -0.35
N PHE A 785 19.05 31.82 -1.60
CA PHE A 785 19.89 31.67 -2.78
C PHE A 785 19.38 32.57 -3.90
N LYS A 786 20.21 33.53 -4.32
CA LYS A 786 19.89 34.56 -5.34
C LYS A 786 18.53 35.24 -5.11
N ASN A 787 18.39 35.86 -3.92
CA ASN A 787 17.18 36.55 -3.45
C ASN A 787 15.90 35.71 -3.51
N ARG A 788 16.02 34.39 -3.30
CA ARG A 788 14.88 33.50 -3.14
C ARG A 788 15.13 32.48 -2.03
N TRP A 789 14.13 32.29 -1.17
CA TRP A 789 14.14 31.23 -0.16
C TRP A 789 13.81 29.88 -0.80
N ILE A 790 14.70 28.91 -0.64
CA ILE A 790 14.56 27.55 -1.16
C ILE A 790 14.65 26.59 0.03
N HIS A 791 13.65 25.72 0.17
CA HIS A 791 13.63 24.70 1.21
C HIS A 791 14.80 23.71 1.03
N LYS A 792 15.51 23.39 2.10
CA LYS A 792 16.74 22.59 2.11
C LYS A 792 16.57 21.19 1.51
N GLN A 793 15.41 20.55 1.69
CA GLN A 793 15.11 19.28 1.01
C GLN A 793 15.13 19.40 -0.52
N THR A 794 14.70 20.53 -1.08
CA THR A 794 14.74 20.78 -2.53
C THR A 794 16.19 20.92 -3.01
N ILE A 795 17.05 21.53 -2.20
CA ILE A 795 18.50 21.62 -2.46
C ILE A 795 19.14 20.24 -2.42
N CYS A 796 18.81 19.39 -1.43
CA CYS A 796 19.25 17.98 -1.41
C CYS A 796 18.84 17.24 -2.69
N CYS A 797 17.58 17.37 -3.11
CA CYS A 797 17.07 16.72 -4.33
C CYS A 797 17.76 17.20 -5.62
N LEU A 798 18.06 18.49 -5.76
CA LEU A 798 18.57 19.07 -7.02
C LEU A 798 20.10 19.13 -7.13
N VAL A 799 20.79 19.25 -5.99
CA VAL A 799 22.25 19.44 -5.94
C VAL A 799 22.97 18.14 -5.57
N ILE A 800 22.53 17.49 -4.49
CA ILE A 800 23.22 16.33 -3.92
C ILE A 800 22.75 15.02 -4.59
N ASN A 801 21.44 14.85 -4.73
CA ASN A 801 20.81 13.66 -5.31
C ASN A 801 20.68 13.71 -6.84
N LYS A 802 21.49 14.54 -7.51
CA LYS A 802 21.36 14.82 -8.95
C LYS A 802 21.37 13.56 -9.82
N ASP A 803 22.20 12.59 -9.44
CA ASP A 803 22.39 11.32 -10.14
C ASP A 803 21.62 10.16 -9.48
N PHE A 804 20.59 10.44 -8.66
CA PHE A 804 19.78 9.43 -7.99
C PHE A 804 19.03 8.51 -8.98
N ILE A 805 19.11 7.21 -8.74
CA ILE A 805 18.39 6.20 -9.52
C ILE A 805 17.75 5.18 -8.58
N LEU A 806 16.43 5.00 -8.72
CA LEU A 806 15.64 4.02 -7.97
C LEU A 806 16.16 2.58 -8.19
N LYS A 807 16.38 1.88 -7.07
CA LYS A 807 16.71 0.45 -7.06
C LYS A 807 15.49 -0.39 -7.50
N SER A 808 15.74 -1.62 -7.98
CA SER A 808 14.63 -2.54 -8.29
C SER A 808 13.94 -3.01 -7.01
N CYS A 809 12.61 -3.14 -7.04
CA CYS A 809 11.84 -3.75 -5.94
C CYS A 809 12.17 -5.25 -5.78
N ASN A 810 12.68 -5.91 -6.84
CA ASN A 810 13.07 -7.33 -6.84
C ASN A 810 14.45 -7.55 -6.20
N ARG A 811 14.53 -8.38 -5.15
CA ARG A 811 15.77 -8.72 -4.41
C ARG A 811 16.87 -9.24 -5.35
N LEU A 812 16.55 -10.18 -6.23
CA LEU A 812 17.53 -10.82 -7.10
C LEU A 812 18.09 -9.87 -8.18
N GLU A 813 17.28 -8.92 -8.66
CA GLU A 813 17.73 -7.90 -9.61
C GLU A 813 18.66 -6.86 -8.97
N ARG A 814 18.42 -6.52 -7.69
CA ARG A 814 19.37 -5.70 -6.90
C ARG A 814 20.71 -6.42 -6.76
N VAL A 815 20.69 -7.69 -6.31
CA VAL A 815 21.90 -8.45 -5.95
C VAL A 815 22.71 -8.92 -7.16
N ARG A 816 22.08 -9.51 -8.19
CA ARG A 816 22.80 -10.20 -9.27
C ARG A 816 23.28 -9.30 -10.40
N ALA A 817 22.69 -8.12 -10.58
CA ALA A 817 22.88 -7.33 -11.79
C ALA A 817 22.98 -5.81 -11.55
N GLY A 818 22.90 -5.35 -10.29
CA GLY A 818 22.87 -3.91 -9.97
C GLY A 818 21.78 -3.17 -10.74
N TYR A 819 20.65 -3.83 -11.03
CA TYR A 819 19.66 -3.34 -12.00
C TYR A 819 18.86 -2.16 -11.42
N THR A 820 19.45 -0.99 -11.52
CA THR A 820 18.78 0.31 -11.42
C THR A 820 17.76 0.44 -12.54
N LYS A 821 16.56 0.96 -12.24
CA LYS A 821 15.63 1.38 -13.31
C LYS A 821 16.30 2.49 -14.10
N VAL A 822 16.57 2.28 -15.39
CA VAL A 822 17.30 3.23 -16.24
C VAL A 822 16.46 4.49 -16.50
N ASN A 823 16.42 5.38 -15.51
CA ASN A 823 16.21 6.80 -15.74
C ASN A 823 17.44 7.30 -16.50
N LYS A 824 17.20 7.93 -17.66
CA LYS A 824 18.28 8.44 -18.51
C LYS A 824 19.09 9.48 -17.72
N ARG A 825 20.41 9.29 -17.67
CA ARG A 825 21.38 10.18 -16.99
C ARG A 825 20.98 11.65 -17.13
N ILE A 826 20.77 12.32 -16.00
CA ILE A 826 20.45 13.74 -15.94
C ILE A 826 21.76 14.53 -16.06
N ASP A 827 22.18 14.75 -17.30
CA ASP A 827 23.28 15.67 -17.59
C ASP A 827 22.83 17.12 -17.30
N MET A 828 23.35 17.70 -16.21
CA MET A 828 23.44 19.14 -15.98
C MET A 828 24.68 19.49 -15.15
N SER A 829 25.46 20.46 -15.65
CA SER A 829 26.43 21.23 -14.88
C SER A 829 25.72 22.21 -13.92
N ALA A 830 26.37 22.52 -12.79
CA ALA A 830 25.76 23.18 -11.63
C ALA A 830 25.25 24.63 -11.85
N GLY A 831 25.46 25.23 -13.02
CA GLY A 831 25.08 26.62 -13.33
C GLY A 831 23.60 26.86 -13.66
N ARG A 832 22.72 25.85 -13.60
CA ARG A 832 21.36 25.91 -14.19
C ARG A 832 20.17 25.92 -13.22
N ILE A 833 20.40 25.97 -11.91
CA ILE A 833 19.31 25.94 -10.92
C ILE A 833 18.60 27.31 -10.78
N THR A 834 19.20 28.40 -11.28
CA THR A 834 18.70 29.78 -11.08
C THR A 834 18.50 30.59 -12.35
N ASP A 835 18.63 30.01 -13.54
CA ASP A 835 18.30 30.75 -14.75
C ASP A 835 16.77 30.87 -14.78
N GLY A 836 16.23 32.05 -14.45
CA GLY A 836 14.78 32.30 -14.43
C GLY A 836 14.11 32.09 -15.80
N ASN A 837 14.93 31.93 -16.84
CA ASN A 837 14.55 31.55 -18.18
C ASN A 837 14.73 30.04 -18.45
N LEU A 838 14.87 29.15 -17.45
CA LEU A 838 14.85 27.69 -17.62
C LEU A 838 13.57 27.06 -17.04
N PHE A 839 12.96 26.16 -17.82
CA PHE A 839 11.87 25.28 -17.43
C PHE A 839 12.42 23.86 -17.25
N LEU A 840 12.21 23.28 -16.07
CA LEU A 840 12.75 21.99 -15.64
C LEU A 840 11.67 20.89 -15.62
N VAL A 841 12.07 19.64 -15.82
CA VAL A 841 11.23 18.49 -15.47
C VAL A 841 10.95 18.53 -13.97
N GLY A 842 9.68 18.34 -13.58
CA GLY A 842 9.17 18.58 -12.23
C GLY A 842 8.58 19.98 -11.99
N ASN A 843 8.74 20.94 -12.91
CA ASN A 843 8.05 22.23 -12.81
C ASN A 843 6.56 22.11 -13.14
N ILE A 844 5.78 23.01 -12.56
CA ILE A 844 4.34 23.12 -12.80
C ILE A 844 4.11 24.05 -14.01
N PHE A 845 3.16 23.69 -14.87
CA PHE A 845 2.81 24.45 -16.05
C PHE A 845 1.33 24.39 -16.37
N LEU A 846 0.90 25.38 -17.14
CA LEU A 846 -0.44 25.54 -17.65
C LEU A 846 -0.48 25.24 -19.15
N THR A 847 -1.57 24.62 -19.60
CA THR A 847 -1.88 24.44 -21.03
C THR A 847 -3.40 24.36 -21.23
N LEU A 848 -3.87 24.55 -22.46
CA LEU A 848 -5.29 24.37 -22.80
C LEU A 848 -5.58 22.90 -23.10
N ILE A 849 -6.65 22.39 -22.48
CA ILE A 849 -7.09 21.00 -22.57
C ILE A 849 -8.56 20.94 -22.96
N ARG A 850 -8.92 19.95 -23.77
CA ARG A 850 -10.30 19.70 -24.18
C ARG A 850 -10.92 18.56 -23.36
N SER A 851 -12.01 18.86 -22.65
CA SER A 851 -12.89 17.88 -22.01
C SER A 851 -14.26 17.89 -22.69
N GLY A 852 -14.56 16.85 -23.47
CA GLY A 852 -15.77 16.79 -24.30
C GLY A 852 -15.88 17.98 -25.28
N ARG A 853 -16.88 18.84 -25.06
CA ARG A 853 -17.14 20.08 -25.82
C ARG A 853 -16.58 21.35 -25.16
N THR A 854 -15.93 21.24 -24.02
CA THR A 854 -15.34 22.38 -23.30
C THR A 854 -13.84 22.45 -23.51
N VAL A 855 -13.31 23.66 -23.63
CA VAL A 855 -11.88 23.97 -23.55
C VAL A 855 -11.63 24.67 -22.22
N SER A 856 -10.68 24.18 -21.45
CA SER A 856 -10.39 24.70 -20.11
C SER A 856 -8.89 24.64 -19.82
N LEU A 857 -8.45 25.47 -18.89
CA LEU A 857 -7.06 25.49 -18.46
C LEU A 857 -6.75 24.24 -17.62
N GLY A 858 -5.72 23.49 -17.98
CA GLY A 858 -5.18 22.40 -17.18
C GLY A 858 -3.92 22.82 -16.44
N ILE A 859 -3.74 22.32 -15.22
CA ILE A 859 -2.55 22.56 -14.37
C ILE A 859 -1.79 21.26 -14.20
N LEU A 860 -0.52 21.21 -14.62
CA LEU A 860 0.23 19.97 -14.77
C LEU A 860 1.61 20.03 -14.14
N CYS A 861 2.07 18.92 -13.56
CA CYS A 861 3.47 18.73 -13.18
C CYS A 861 4.23 18.06 -14.33
N SER A 862 5.35 18.64 -14.78
CA SER A 862 6.16 18.10 -15.87
C SER A 862 6.84 16.79 -15.48
N THR A 863 6.67 15.75 -16.30
CA THR A 863 7.27 14.42 -16.12
C THR A 863 8.32 14.08 -17.16
N SER A 864 8.29 14.72 -18.33
CA SER A 864 9.39 14.63 -19.28
C SER A 864 9.41 15.81 -20.25
N LEU A 865 10.60 16.15 -20.70
CA LEU A 865 10.86 17.19 -21.68
C LEU A 865 11.60 16.62 -22.87
N ILE A 866 11.17 16.98 -24.07
CA ILE A 866 11.81 16.61 -25.34
C ILE A 866 12.07 17.89 -26.14
N LEU A 867 13.30 18.07 -26.63
CA LEU A 867 13.67 19.16 -27.55
C LEU A 867 14.46 18.55 -28.70
N ASN A 868 14.11 18.86 -29.95
CA ASN A 868 14.72 18.27 -31.15
C ASN A 868 14.73 16.72 -31.13
N ASN A 869 13.63 16.10 -30.67
CA ASN A 869 13.48 14.65 -30.44
C ASN A 869 14.46 14.03 -29.42
N ILE A 870 15.22 14.84 -28.68
CA ILE A 870 16.13 14.41 -27.61
C ILE A 870 15.48 14.75 -26.27
N SER A 871 15.45 13.79 -25.34
CA SER A 871 14.97 14.05 -23.98
C SER A 871 15.95 14.92 -23.21
N ARG A 872 15.45 15.91 -22.47
CA ARG A 872 16.24 16.85 -21.67
C ARG A 872 15.64 16.94 -20.27
N SER A 873 16.45 17.40 -19.31
CA SER A 873 16.05 17.76 -17.94
C SER A 873 15.57 19.22 -17.82
N SER A 874 16.04 20.09 -18.73
CA SER A 874 15.77 21.52 -18.77
C SER A 874 15.59 22.02 -20.21
N VAL A 875 14.77 23.05 -20.43
CA VAL A 875 14.74 23.86 -21.66
C VAL A 875 14.75 25.34 -21.29
N ASN A 876 15.31 26.21 -22.15
CA ASN A 876 15.12 27.64 -21.97
C ASN A 876 13.68 28.04 -22.35
N VAL A 877 12.99 28.80 -21.50
CA VAL A 877 11.59 29.24 -21.62
C VAL A 877 11.36 30.03 -22.91
N THR A 878 12.32 30.86 -23.35
CA THR A 878 12.25 31.57 -24.63
C THR A 878 12.31 30.59 -25.81
N ILE A 879 13.20 29.59 -25.77
CA ILE A 879 13.28 28.52 -26.78
C ILE A 879 12.03 27.62 -26.75
N MET A 880 11.47 27.38 -25.56
CA MET A 880 10.25 26.61 -25.37
C MET A 880 9.03 27.33 -25.95
N LYS A 881 8.86 28.63 -25.65
CA LYS A 881 7.71 29.42 -26.08
C LYS A 881 7.77 29.87 -27.56
N ALA A 882 8.91 29.74 -28.23
CA ALA A 882 9.08 30.15 -29.62
C ALA A 882 8.07 29.44 -30.57
N ALA A 883 7.43 30.21 -31.46
CA ALA A 883 6.36 29.70 -32.35
C ALA A 883 6.79 28.56 -33.31
N ARG A 884 8.10 28.36 -33.53
CA ARG A 884 8.68 27.26 -34.33
C ARG A 884 9.48 26.26 -33.48
N THR A 885 9.20 26.19 -32.17
CA THR A 885 9.90 25.27 -31.27
C THR A 885 9.66 23.81 -31.66
N THR A 886 10.65 22.96 -31.41
CA THR A 886 10.49 21.50 -31.38
C THR A 886 10.33 20.97 -29.96
N ALA A 887 10.22 21.87 -28.96
CA ALA A 887 9.99 21.50 -27.58
C ALA A 887 8.63 20.83 -27.44
N LYS A 888 8.60 19.68 -26.76
CA LYS A 888 7.39 18.99 -26.34
C LYS A 888 7.49 18.71 -24.86
N ILE A 889 6.56 19.25 -24.09
CA ILE A 889 6.48 19.08 -22.65
C ILE A 889 5.42 18.02 -22.36
N THR A 890 5.75 17.05 -21.52
CA THR A 890 4.81 16.06 -21.03
C THR A 890 4.66 16.24 -19.53
N GLY A 891 3.42 16.14 -19.03
CA GLY A 891 3.11 16.27 -17.61
C GLY A 891 1.87 15.49 -17.19
N GLN A 892 1.73 15.29 -15.89
CA GLN A 892 0.55 14.70 -15.27
C GLN A 892 -0.41 15.81 -14.85
N LEU A 893 -1.70 15.65 -15.15
CA LEU A 893 -2.73 16.63 -14.80
C LEU A 893 -3.09 16.53 -13.30
N LEU A 894 -3.10 17.68 -12.62
CA LEU A 894 -3.26 17.78 -11.17
C LEU A 894 -4.72 18.04 -10.79
N THR A 895 -5.16 17.54 -9.64
CA THR A 895 -6.51 17.83 -9.11
C THR A 895 -6.45 19.07 -8.20
N ILE A 896 -7.24 20.11 -8.50
CA ILE A 896 -7.26 21.36 -7.72
C ILE A 896 -8.63 21.62 -7.10
N ILE A 897 -8.64 22.38 -5.99
CA ILE A 897 -9.81 22.76 -5.20
C ILE A 897 -9.85 24.29 -5.13
N ALA A 898 -11.04 24.88 -5.22
CA ALA A 898 -11.26 26.31 -5.05
C ALA A 898 -11.57 26.63 -3.56
N ALA A 899 -10.96 27.66 -2.98
CA ALA A 899 -11.22 28.06 -1.60
C ALA A 899 -12.56 28.82 -1.45
N ASN A 900 -13.25 28.69 -0.32
CA ASN A 900 -14.58 29.24 -0.08
C ASN A 900 -14.52 30.51 0.77
N HIS A 901 -14.46 31.69 0.12
CA HIS A 901 -14.55 32.96 0.83
C HIS A 901 -15.95 33.21 1.40
N SER A 902 -16.01 33.66 2.66
CA SER A 902 -17.24 34.17 3.29
C SER A 902 -17.79 35.37 2.50
N SER A 903 -19.12 35.48 2.43
CA SER A 903 -19.92 36.19 1.41
C SER A 903 -19.78 37.72 1.27
N ASP A 904 -18.81 38.37 1.89
CA ASP A 904 -18.70 39.84 2.01
C ASP A 904 -17.44 40.46 1.37
N SER A 905 -16.74 39.76 0.46
CA SER A 905 -15.60 40.36 -0.27
C SER A 905 -15.56 40.05 -1.77
N SER A 906 -14.84 40.88 -2.53
CA SER A 906 -14.89 40.97 -3.98
C SER A 906 -14.43 39.70 -4.73
N PRO A 907 -15.04 39.37 -5.89
CA PRO A 907 -14.74 38.14 -6.65
C PRO A 907 -13.31 38.03 -7.23
N SER A 908 -12.45 39.03 -7.02
CA SER A 908 -11.05 39.05 -7.48
C SER A 908 -10.06 38.30 -6.56
N LEU A 909 -10.50 37.80 -5.40
CA LEU A 909 -9.63 37.14 -4.40
C LEU A 909 -9.70 35.59 -4.41
N GLN A 910 -10.45 34.99 -5.32
CA GLN A 910 -10.60 33.54 -5.41
C GLN A 910 -9.24 32.84 -5.66
N GLN A 911 -8.98 31.76 -4.92
CA GLN A 911 -7.73 31.00 -4.98
C GLN A 911 -7.97 29.51 -5.23
N PHE A 912 -7.01 28.88 -5.90
CA PHE A 912 -7.01 27.46 -6.23
C PHE A 912 -5.82 26.75 -5.59
N LEU A 913 -6.07 25.67 -4.87
CA LEU A 913 -5.08 24.87 -4.17
C LEU A 913 -4.93 23.50 -4.82
N TRP A 914 -3.71 22.97 -4.84
CA TRP A 914 -3.51 21.57 -5.22
C TRP A 914 -3.87 20.63 -4.07
N ASN A 915 -4.65 19.59 -4.35
CA ASN A 915 -5.04 18.61 -3.33
C ASN A 915 -4.06 17.42 -3.20
N ARG A 916 -2.83 17.56 -3.74
CA ARG A 916 -1.79 16.52 -3.90
C ARG A 916 -2.13 15.36 -4.83
N GLY A 917 -3.38 15.24 -5.27
CA GLY A 917 -3.84 14.23 -6.22
C GLY A 917 -3.65 14.59 -7.70
N TYR A 918 -3.93 13.58 -8.52
CA TYR A 918 -3.86 13.64 -9.97
C TYR A 918 -5.16 13.17 -10.61
N ILE A 919 -5.54 13.78 -11.72
CA ILE A 919 -6.75 13.39 -12.46
C ILE A 919 -6.51 12.03 -13.12
N LYS A 920 -7.48 11.12 -12.96
CA LYS A 920 -7.47 9.76 -13.51
C LYS A 920 -8.44 9.62 -14.69
N SER A 921 -8.19 8.64 -15.55
CA SER A 921 -9.06 8.28 -16.68
C SER A 921 -9.10 6.77 -16.89
N HIS A 922 -10.26 6.24 -17.29
CA HIS A 922 -10.42 4.83 -17.63
C HIS A 922 -9.80 4.50 -18.99
N LEU A 923 -8.76 3.66 -18.97
CA LEU A 923 -8.12 3.09 -20.16
C LEU A 923 -8.51 1.62 -20.27
N VAL A 924 -9.27 1.29 -21.32
CA VAL A 924 -9.60 -0.08 -21.73
C VAL A 924 -8.32 -0.83 -22.03
N ILE A 925 -8.11 -1.99 -21.41
CA ILE A 925 -6.97 -2.86 -21.69
C ILE A 925 -7.13 -3.42 -23.10
N GLN A 926 -6.10 -3.31 -23.94
CA GLN A 926 -6.14 -3.85 -25.30
C GLN A 926 -6.30 -5.38 -25.27
N GLY A 927 -7.49 -5.86 -25.66
CA GLY A 927 -7.81 -7.29 -25.76
C GLY A 927 -8.90 -7.76 -24.80
N THR A 928 -9.38 -6.92 -23.87
CA THR A 928 -10.45 -7.25 -22.92
C THR A 928 -11.59 -6.22 -22.94
N SER A 929 -12.71 -6.55 -22.30
CA SER A 929 -13.78 -5.59 -21.96
C SER A 929 -13.39 -4.62 -20.85
N ASP A 930 -12.38 -4.98 -20.06
CA ASP A 930 -12.09 -4.36 -18.77
C ASP A 930 -11.28 -3.07 -18.92
N SER A 931 -11.55 -2.10 -18.05
CA SER A 931 -10.86 -0.81 -18.03
C SER A 931 -10.11 -0.61 -16.72
N THR A 932 -8.97 0.07 -16.79
CA THR A 932 -8.14 0.43 -15.62
C THR A 932 -8.03 1.92 -15.50
N GLU A 933 -8.15 2.45 -14.28
CA GLU A 933 -7.83 3.86 -14.02
C GLU A 933 -6.32 4.08 -14.17
N ARG A 934 -5.95 5.13 -14.90
CA ARG A 934 -4.57 5.62 -14.96
C ARG A 934 -4.53 7.12 -14.82
N VAL A 935 -3.47 7.63 -14.19
CA VAL A 935 -3.19 9.07 -14.13
C VAL A 935 -3.10 9.64 -15.55
N VAL A 936 -3.76 10.75 -15.78
CA VAL A 936 -3.83 11.41 -17.07
C VAL A 936 -2.50 12.12 -17.37
N VAL A 937 -1.84 11.65 -18.43
CA VAL A 937 -0.58 12.20 -18.94
C VAL A 937 -0.84 12.94 -20.25
N VAL A 938 -0.49 14.21 -20.27
CA VAL A 938 -0.69 15.14 -21.40
C VAL A 938 0.65 15.53 -21.98
N SER A 939 0.76 15.62 -23.30
CA SER A 939 2.02 15.92 -24.00
C SER A 939 1.79 16.97 -25.08
N VAL A 940 2.22 18.21 -24.82
CA VAL A 940 1.88 19.44 -25.57
C VAL A 940 3.13 20.12 -26.17
N PRO A 941 2.99 20.90 -27.25
CA PRO A 941 4.07 21.76 -27.77
C PRO A 941 4.47 22.82 -26.74
N GLY A 942 5.77 23.12 -26.63
CA GLY A 942 6.29 24.13 -25.69
C GLY A 942 5.78 25.55 -25.93
N SER A 943 5.34 25.87 -27.15
CA SER A 943 4.70 27.15 -27.49
C SER A 943 3.35 27.36 -26.79
N LEU A 944 2.73 26.28 -26.31
CA LEU A 944 1.44 26.26 -25.61
C LEU A 944 1.59 25.82 -24.15
N VAL A 945 2.77 26.10 -23.58
CA VAL A 945 3.12 25.86 -22.20
C VAL A 945 3.45 27.20 -21.55
N GLU A 946 2.69 27.53 -20.51
CA GLU A 946 2.96 28.67 -19.65
C GLU A 946 3.42 28.15 -18.28
N PRO A 947 4.73 28.23 -17.95
CA PRO A 947 5.22 27.86 -16.63
C PRO A 947 4.55 28.68 -15.54
N ILE A 948 4.26 28.05 -14.41
CA ILE A 948 3.85 28.76 -13.20
C ILE A 948 4.69 28.35 -12.00
N ASN A 949 4.83 29.29 -11.08
CA ASN A 949 5.48 29.10 -9.82
C ASN A 949 4.46 29.45 -8.73
N PRO A 950 3.72 28.46 -8.20
CA PRO A 950 2.63 28.72 -7.27
C PRO A 950 3.18 29.07 -5.88
N GLU A 951 2.38 29.81 -5.09
CA GLU A 951 2.79 30.23 -3.74
C GLU A 951 2.58 29.09 -2.74
N PRO A 952 3.54 28.78 -1.86
CA PRO A 952 3.38 27.72 -0.86
C PRO A 952 2.37 28.14 0.20
N THR A 953 1.44 27.24 0.54
CA THR A 953 0.38 27.51 1.52
C THR A 953 0.16 26.32 2.45
N PHE A 954 -0.36 26.58 3.65
CA PHE A 954 -0.54 25.56 4.69
C PHE A 954 -2.02 25.41 5.02
N ILE A 955 -2.57 24.23 4.74
CA ILE A 955 -4.02 23.95 4.86
C ILE A 955 -4.50 24.10 6.32
N ARG A 956 -3.61 23.93 7.30
CA ARG A 956 -3.91 24.15 8.74
C ARG A 956 -4.14 25.62 9.12
N LEU A 957 -3.90 26.58 8.23
CA LEU A 957 -4.00 28.02 8.49
C LEU A 957 -5.12 28.70 7.71
N ARG A 958 -6.02 27.90 7.12
CA ARG A 958 -7.05 28.38 6.21
C ARG A 958 -8.42 28.00 6.73
N ASP A 959 -9.09 28.97 7.34
CA ASP A 959 -10.46 28.86 7.82
C ASP A 959 -11.49 28.89 6.66
N ASP A 960 -11.05 29.24 5.45
CA ASP A 960 -11.84 29.34 4.21
C ASP A 960 -11.87 28.04 3.39
N ILE A 961 -11.47 26.91 3.99
CA ILE A 961 -11.34 25.60 3.32
C ILE A 961 -11.96 24.49 4.16
N ASN A 962 -12.78 23.64 3.53
CA ASN A 962 -13.19 22.38 4.15
C ASN A 962 -12.05 21.35 4.04
N THR A 963 -11.61 20.80 5.17
CA THR A 963 -10.52 19.80 5.21
C THR A 963 -10.88 18.52 4.48
N ASP A 964 -12.17 18.20 4.34
CA ASP A 964 -12.66 16.93 3.81
C ASP A 964 -12.50 16.83 2.28
N ASP A 965 -12.38 17.96 1.58
CA ASP A 965 -12.13 17.99 0.14
C ASP A 965 -10.71 17.48 -0.21
N PHE A 966 -9.80 17.44 0.77
CA PHE A 966 -8.38 17.10 0.61
C PHE A 966 -8.08 15.63 0.95
N VAL A 967 -8.77 14.71 0.28
CA VAL A 967 -8.69 13.24 0.50
C VAL A 967 -7.26 12.67 0.52
N GLU A 968 -6.32 13.25 -0.22
CA GLU A 968 -4.91 12.78 -0.27
C GLU A 968 -3.96 13.50 0.73
N ILE A 969 -4.43 14.47 1.54
CA ILE A 969 -3.56 15.28 2.42
C ILE A 969 -3.83 15.03 3.91
N LYS A 970 -2.75 14.78 4.66
CA LYS A 970 -2.80 14.73 6.13
C LYS A 970 -2.70 16.16 6.70
N GLY A 971 -3.64 16.55 7.56
CA GLY A 971 -3.70 17.88 8.17
C GLY A 971 -2.41 18.27 8.93
N GLY A 972 -1.55 19.03 8.26
CA GLY A 972 -0.19 19.36 8.69
C GLY A 972 0.85 19.43 7.55
N GLN A 973 0.49 19.05 6.32
CA GLN A 973 1.36 19.19 5.14
C GLN A 973 1.14 20.52 4.42
N SER A 974 2.20 21.07 3.84
CA SER A 974 2.12 22.21 2.90
C SER A 974 1.55 21.76 1.55
N THR A 975 0.79 22.64 0.92
CA THR A 975 0.47 22.58 -0.51
C THR A 975 0.89 23.90 -1.17
N TRP A 976 0.35 24.21 -2.33
CA TRP A 976 0.53 25.51 -2.97
C TRP A 976 -0.79 26.03 -3.54
N GLU A 977 -0.86 27.35 -3.71
CA GLU A 977 -2.02 28.08 -4.22
C GLU A 977 -1.68 28.95 -5.44
N VAL A 978 -2.71 29.23 -6.25
CA VAL A 978 -2.66 30.17 -7.38
C VAL A 978 -3.94 30.99 -7.40
N SER A 979 -3.85 32.30 -7.62
CA SER A 979 -5.03 33.17 -7.73
C SER A 979 -5.77 32.98 -9.05
N GLN A 980 -7.10 33.16 -9.02
CA GLN A 980 -7.95 33.07 -10.21
C GLN A 980 -7.50 34.04 -11.30
N GLY A 981 -7.20 35.29 -10.96
CA GLY A 981 -6.77 36.31 -11.92
C GLY A 981 -5.48 35.92 -12.67
N ALA A 982 -4.55 35.20 -12.03
CA ALA A 982 -3.34 34.69 -12.70
C ALA A 982 -3.69 33.55 -13.68
N LEU A 983 -4.61 32.66 -13.32
CA LEU A 983 -5.06 31.57 -14.18
C LEU A 983 -5.89 32.07 -15.36
N GLU A 984 -6.76 33.05 -15.18
CA GLU A 984 -7.52 33.70 -16.25
C GLU A 984 -6.62 34.47 -17.23
N ALA A 985 -5.60 35.18 -16.72
CA ALA A 985 -4.60 35.85 -17.56
C ALA A 985 -3.80 34.83 -18.37
N ALA A 986 -3.34 33.74 -17.75
CA ALA A 986 -2.65 32.65 -18.45
C ALA A 986 -3.55 31.93 -19.46
N CYS A 987 -4.84 31.76 -19.16
CA CYS A 987 -5.81 31.16 -20.09
C CYS A 987 -5.99 32.02 -21.35
N ARG A 988 -6.14 33.35 -21.20
CA ARG A 988 -6.19 34.28 -22.33
C ARG A 988 -4.90 34.26 -23.15
N LEU A 989 -3.74 34.34 -22.50
CA LEU A 989 -2.43 34.30 -23.15
C LEU A 989 -2.19 33.00 -23.94
N LEU A 990 -2.56 31.85 -23.37
CA LEU A 990 -2.45 30.55 -24.04
C LEU A 990 -3.45 30.41 -25.20
N TRP A 991 -4.62 31.03 -25.08
CA TRP A 991 -5.60 31.09 -26.15
C TRP A 991 -5.11 31.94 -27.34
N GLU A 992 -4.59 33.14 -27.08
CA GLU A 992 -3.96 34.01 -28.09
C GLU A 992 -2.81 33.28 -28.81
N LYS A 993 -1.89 32.64 -28.07
CA LYS A 993 -0.83 31.80 -28.64
C LYS A 993 -1.34 30.64 -29.49
N SER A 994 -2.49 30.05 -29.15
CA SER A 994 -3.11 28.98 -29.96
C SER A 994 -3.63 29.49 -31.31
N LEU A 995 -4.11 30.75 -31.35
CA LEU A 995 -4.51 31.43 -32.58
C LEU A 995 -3.28 31.82 -33.42
N GLU A 996 -2.24 32.39 -32.81
CA GLU A 996 -0.98 32.73 -33.49
C GLU A 996 -0.32 31.50 -34.14
N THR A 997 -0.32 30.36 -33.44
CA THR A 997 0.19 29.09 -33.95
C THR A 997 -0.76 28.37 -34.93
N SER A 998 -1.89 29.00 -35.27
CA SER A 998 -2.92 28.47 -36.18
C SER A 998 -3.44 27.07 -35.81
N MET A 999 -3.46 26.73 -34.52
CA MET A 999 -3.94 25.44 -34.06
C MET A 999 -5.48 25.42 -34.01
N PRO A 1000 -6.17 24.51 -34.72
CA PRO A 1000 -7.61 24.37 -34.59
C PRO A 1000 -7.98 23.81 -33.20
N PRO A 1001 -9.11 24.20 -32.58
CA PRO A 1001 -9.50 23.73 -31.23
C PRO A 1001 -9.57 22.22 -31.08
N LYS A 1002 -9.88 21.49 -32.17
CA LYS A 1002 -9.91 20.01 -32.21
C LYS A 1002 -8.52 19.35 -32.11
N SER A 1003 -7.43 20.11 -32.25
CA SER A 1003 -6.05 19.63 -32.09
C SER A 1003 -5.49 19.79 -30.68
N LEU A 1004 -6.21 20.49 -29.79
CA LEU A 1004 -5.89 20.51 -28.35
C LEU A 1004 -6.00 19.10 -27.77
N VAL A 1005 -5.17 18.81 -26.76
CA VAL A 1005 -5.15 17.48 -26.15
C VAL A 1005 -6.51 17.20 -25.50
N SER A 1006 -7.14 16.13 -25.95
CA SER A 1006 -8.45 15.71 -25.47
C SER A 1006 -8.33 14.66 -24.38
N MET A 1007 -9.18 14.75 -23.38
CA MET A 1007 -9.31 13.73 -22.33
C MET A 1007 -10.76 13.56 -21.88
N THR A 1008 -10.99 12.44 -21.19
CA THR A 1008 -12.23 12.13 -20.49
C THR A 1008 -11.81 11.66 -19.09
N PRO A 1009 -12.02 12.43 -18.02
CA PRO A 1009 -11.68 11.98 -16.67
C PRO A 1009 -12.60 10.83 -16.24
N SER A 1010 -12.16 10.06 -15.24
CA SER A 1010 -12.99 9.02 -14.59
C SER A 1010 -14.16 9.63 -13.83
N ASP A 1011 -13.93 10.75 -13.13
CA ASP A 1011 -14.95 11.54 -12.46
C ASP A 1011 -15.09 12.91 -13.15
N ILE A 1012 -16.30 13.21 -13.61
CA ILE A 1012 -16.65 14.44 -14.34
C ILE A 1012 -16.57 15.70 -13.46
N LYS A 1013 -16.56 15.55 -12.12
CA LYS A 1013 -16.33 16.66 -11.18
C LYS A 1013 -14.87 17.10 -11.10
N THR A 1014 -13.93 16.25 -11.52
CA THR A 1014 -12.50 16.55 -11.41
C THR A 1014 -11.96 17.43 -12.54
N PHE A 1015 -12.54 17.35 -13.76
CA PHE A 1015 -12.13 18.19 -14.89
C PHE A 1015 -13.22 18.36 -15.98
N PRO A 1016 -13.55 19.59 -16.45
CA PRO A 1016 -12.99 20.88 -16.05
C PRO A 1016 -13.16 21.18 -14.57
N TYR A 1017 -12.21 21.92 -13.99
CA TYR A 1017 -12.28 22.31 -12.59
C TYR A 1017 -13.53 23.15 -12.32
N GLN A 1018 -14.16 22.95 -11.17
CA GLN A 1018 -15.43 23.58 -10.78
C GLN A 1018 -15.24 24.44 -9.52
N LEU A 1019 -16.02 25.51 -9.41
CA LEU A 1019 -16.22 26.25 -8.16
C LEU A 1019 -17.21 25.49 -7.26
N ALA A 1020 -17.32 25.90 -6.00
CA ALA A 1020 -18.21 25.23 -5.03
C ALA A 1020 -19.71 25.29 -5.39
N ASP A 1021 -20.12 26.21 -6.27
CA ASP A 1021 -21.47 26.29 -6.83
C ASP A 1021 -21.70 25.36 -8.04
N GLY A 1022 -20.67 24.59 -8.45
CA GLY A 1022 -20.70 23.69 -9.60
C GLY A 1022 -20.44 24.38 -10.96
N THR A 1023 -20.16 25.68 -10.99
CA THR A 1023 -19.80 26.38 -12.24
C THR A 1023 -18.37 26.07 -12.67
N PRO A 1024 -18.04 26.06 -13.98
CA PRO A 1024 -16.67 25.86 -14.43
C PRO A 1024 -15.76 27.01 -13.97
N ALA A 1025 -14.68 26.68 -13.28
CA ALA A 1025 -13.85 27.65 -12.58
C ALA A 1025 -12.81 28.37 -13.47
N ILE A 1026 -12.34 27.72 -14.54
CA ILE A 1026 -11.35 28.29 -15.48
C ILE A 1026 -11.66 27.88 -16.94
N PRO A 1027 -12.83 28.25 -17.48
CA PRO A 1027 -13.20 27.95 -18.86
C PRO A 1027 -12.52 28.90 -19.86
N CYS A 1028 -12.01 28.36 -20.96
CA CYS A 1028 -11.69 29.17 -22.13
C CYS A 1028 -12.98 29.34 -22.94
N VAL A 1029 -13.68 30.46 -22.72
CA VAL A 1029 -15.02 30.71 -23.30
C VAL A 1029 -14.94 30.82 -24.82
N GLU A 1030 -13.97 31.58 -25.33
CA GLU A 1030 -13.72 31.78 -26.76
C GLU A 1030 -13.35 30.46 -27.45
N GLY A 1031 -12.45 29.68 -26.82
CA GLY A 1031 -12.03 28.38 -27.33
C GLY A 1031 -13.13 27.32 -27.27
N THR A 1032 -14.00 27.39 -26.26
CA THR A 1032 -15.20 26.55 -26.15
C THR A 1032 -16.22 26.92 -27.23
N ASN A 1033 -16.48 28.21 -27.44
CA ASN A 1033 -17.39 28.70 -28.50
C ASN A 1033 -16.87 28.34 -29.90
N LEU A 1034 -15.57 28.50 -30.16
CA LEU A 1034 -14.96 28.08 -31.43
C LEU A 1034 -14.87 26.56 -31.58
N LEU A 1035 -14.69 25.80 -30.49
CA LEU A 1035 -14.80 24.34 -30.52
C LEU A 1035 -16.22 23.91 -30.90
N ILE A 1036 -17.24 24.49 -30.27
CA ILE A 1036 -18.66 24.23 -30.55
C ILE A 1036 -19.01 24.63 -32.00
N ALA A 1037 -18.56 25.78 -32.47
CA ALA A 1037 -18.74 26.21 -33.87
C ALA A 1037 -17.97 25.31 -34.86
N SER A 1038 -16.82 24.76 -34.47
CA SER A 1038 -16.06 23.81 -35.30
C SER A 1038 -16.67 22.39 -35.29
N ASP A 1039 -17.37 22.00 -34.23
CA ASP A 1039 -18.32 20.88 -34.18
C ASP A 1039 -19.67 21.29 -34.80
N GLY A 1040 -19.60 21.90 -35.99
CA GLY A 1040 -20.76 22.15 -36.83
C GLY A 1040 -21.63 20.90 -36.95
N GLU A 1041 -22.95 21.09 -36.90
CA GLU A 1041 -23.91 20.00 -36.76
C GLU A 1041 -23.57 18.84 -37.69
N ARG A 1042 -23.37 17.65 -37.12
CA ARG A 1042 -23.11 16.43 -37.88
C ARG A 1042 -24.27 16.25 -38.85
N ILE A 1043 -24.02 16.48 -40.14
CA ILE A 1043 -25.06 16.41 -41.16
C ILE A 1043 -25.44 14.93 -41.34
N THR A 1044 -26.40 14.48 -40.55
CA THR A 1044 -26.95 13.13 -40.61
C THR A 1044 -27.93 12.96 -41.77
N THR A 1045 -28.30 14.03 -42.48
CA THR A 1045 -29.25 13.97 -43.58
C THR A 1045 -28.52 13.84 -44.92
N CYS A 1046 -28.77 12.77 -45.67
CA CYS A 1046 -28.17 12.54 -46.98
C CYS A 1046 -28.65 13.60 -47.98
N CYS A 1047 -27.75 14.27 -48.70
CA CYS A 1047 -28.15 15.26 -49.71
C CYS A 1047 -28.75 14.65 -50.99
N LEU A 1048 -28.57 13.35 -51.23
CA LEU A 1048 -29.09 12.69 -52.42
C LEU A 1048 -30.54 12.21 -52.26
N CYS A 1049 -30.95 11.77 -51.07
CA CYS A 1049 -32.28 11.16 -50.84
C CYS A 1049 -33.01 11.71 -49.60
N ALA A 1050 -32.47 12.74 -48.94
CA ALA A 1050 -32.96 13.32 -47.68
C ALA A 1050 -33.10 12.35 -46.48
N ALA A 1051 -32.63 11.09 -46.59
CA ALA A 1051 -32.69 10.13 -45.49
C ALA A 1051 -31.76 10.52 -44.32
N LYS A 1052 -32.24 10.36 -43.08
CA LYS A 1052 -31.44 10.60 -41.87
C LYS A 1052 -30.67 9.34 -41.48
N VAL A 1053 -29.36 9.34 -41.69
CA VAL A 1053 -28.46 8.21 -41.49
C VAL A 1053 -27.27 8.56 -40.60
N THR A 1054 -26.74 7.56 -39.89
CA THR A 1054 -25.60 7.71 -38.98
C THR A 1054 -24.24 7.45 -39.64
N ASP A 1055 -24.20 6.56 -40.64
CA ASP A 1055 -22.99 6.19 -41.40
C ASP A 1055 -23.14 6.66 -42.86
N MET A 1056 -22.84 7.93 -43.10
CA MET A 1056 -23.03 8.57 -44.40
C MET A 1056 -22.16 7.93 -45.50
N ARG A 1057 -21.04 7.29 -45.11
CA ARG A 1057 -20.09 6.61 -46.02
C ARG A 1057 -20.69 5.31 -46.55
N ALA A 1058 -21.25 4.48 -45.66
CA ALA A 1058 -21.95 3.27 -46.08
C ALA A 1058 -23.18 3.61 -46.92
N HIS A 1059 -23.99 4.57 -46.47
CA HIS A 1059 -25.23 4.96 -47.15
C HIS A 1059 -25.01 5.59 -48.53
N VAL A 1060 -24.12 6.57 -48.67
CA VAL A 1060 -23.76 7.13 -49.98
C VAL A 1060 -23.02 6.11 -50.85
N GLY A 1061 -22.27 5.18 -50.24
CA GLY A 1061 -21.69 4.03 -50.93
C GLY A 1061 -22.74 3.13 -51.60
N LEU A 1062 -23.94 2.98 -51.03
CA LEU A 1062 -25.05 2.27 -51.67
C LEU A 1062 -25.52 2.98 -52.93
N HIS A 1063 -25.79 4.29 -52.83
CA HIS A 1063 -26.20 5.12 -53.97
C HIS A 1063 -25.17 5.09 -55.11
N ILE A 1064 -23.87 5.15 -54.79
CA ILE A 1064 -22.79 5.04 -55.78
C ILE A 1064 -22.82 3.66 -56.47
N LEU A 1065 -23.04 2.56 -55.74
CA LEU A 1065 -23.17 1.24 -56.38
C LEU A 1065 -24.40 1.17 -57.29
N HIS A 1066 -25.57 1.60 -56.80
CA HIS A 1066 -26.80 1.62 -57.61
C HIS A 1066 -26.63 2.40 -58.92
N ALA A 1067 -25.97 3.57 -58.87
CA ALA A 1067 -25.64 4.35 -60.05
C ALA A 1067 -24.64 3.63 -60.98
N LEU A 1068 -23.63 2.94 -60.45
CA LEU A 1068 -22.66 2.18 -61.25
C LEU A 1068 -23.26 0.92 -61.91
N THR A 1069 -24.24 0.28 -61.29
CA THR A 1069 -24.89 -0.95 -61.80
C THR A 1069 -26.24 -0.71 -62.46
N ASN A 1070 -26.65 0.56 -62.69
CA ASN A 1070 -27.97 0.96 -63.17
C ASN A 1070 -29.13 0.30 -62.38
N THR A 1071 -28.92 0.04 -61.09
CA THR A 1071 -29.92 -0.56 -60.21
C THR A 1071 -30.85 0.54 -59.67
N PRO A 1072 -32.18 0.36 -59.73
CA PRO A 1072 -33.11 1.40 -59.27
C PRO A 1072 -33.01 1.62 -57.76
N GLU A 1073 -33.03 2.88 -57.36
CA GLU A 1073 -33.02 3.29 -55.95
C GLU A 1073 -34.36 2.99 -55.27
N GLU A 1074 -34.33 2.36 -54.08
CA GLU A 1074 -35.54 2.11 -53.28
C GLU A 1074 -36.15 3.40 -52.68
N VAL A 1075 -35.39 4.50 -52.68
CA VAL A 1075 -35.76 5.79 -52.09
C VAL A 1075 -35.81 6.86 -53.17
N ASN A 1076 -36.81 7.74 -53.12
CA ASN A 1076 -36.91 8.88 -54.02
C ASN A 1076 -35.69 9.81 -53.89
N MET A 1077 -34.88 9.87 -54.94
CA MET A 1077 -33.69 10.72 -55.00
C MET A 1077 -34.09 12.18 -55.24
N VAL A 1078 -33.60 13.06 -54.37
CA VAL A 1078 -33.63 14.53 -54.48
C VAL A 1078 -32.59 15.02 -55.48
N GLU A 1079 -31.41 14.38 -55.51
CA GLU A 1079 -30.34 14.65 -56.47
C GLU A 1079 -29.73 13.32 -56.96
N PRO A 1080 -29.35 13.21 -58.25
CA PRO A 1080 -28.62 12.04 -58.75
C PRO A 1080 -27.18 12.02 -58.24
N VAL A 1081 -26.58 10.83 -58.20
CA VAL A 1081 -25.14 10.66 -57.95
C VAL A 1081 -24.33 11.36 -59.04
N GLY A 1082 -23.23 12.00 -58.66
CA GLY A 1082 -22.32 12.66 -59.59
C GLY A 1082 -21.60 11.68 -60.52
N THR A 1083 -21.43 12.07 -61.77
CA THR A 1083 -20.98 11.18 -62.86
C THR A 1083 -19.46 11.02 -62.99
N ASN A 1084 -18.66 11.82 -62.28
CA ASN A 1084 -17.19 11.81 -62.38
C ASN A 1084 -16.57 11.65 -60.99
N LEU A 1085 -16.09 10.46 -60.63
CA LEU A 1085 -15.47 10.13 -59.33
C LEU A 1085 -16.25 10.69 -58.11
N PRO A 1086 -17.53 10.31 -57.90
CA PRO A 1086 -18.38 10.86 -56.84
C PRO A 1086 -17.82 10.68 -55.42
N CYS A 1087 -17.96 11.70 -54.57
CA CYS A 1087 -17.43 11.66 -53.22
C CYS A 1087 -18.14 10.62 -52.34
N GLY A 1088 -17.41 9.66 -51.74
CA GLY A 1088 -18.00 8.64 -50.85
C GLY A 1088 -18.72 9.14 -49.59
N PHE A 1089 -18.70 10.45 -49.29
CA PHE A 1089 -19.48 11.06 -48.19
C PHE A 1089 -20.73 11.83 -48.63
N CYS A 1090 -20.84 12.28 -49.87
CA CYS A 1090 -21.98 13.10 -50.34
C CYS A 1090 -22.47 12.78 -51.76
N GLY A 1091 -21.80 11.88 -52.46
CA GLY A 1091 -22.13 11.39 -53.80
C GLY A 1091 -21.98 12.41 -54.92
N ARG A 1092 -21.61 13.66 -54.62
CA ARG A 1092 -21.40 14.70 -55.63
C ARG A 1092 -19.98 14.67 -56.19
N SER A 1093 -19.84 15.05 -57.45
CA SER A 1093 -18.58 15.10 -58.22
C SER A 1093 -17.99 16.50 -58.33
N GLY A 1094 -16.70 16.59 -58.69
CA GLY A 1094 -16.06 17.82 -59.17
C GLY A 1094 -15.88 18.97 -58.14
N ARG A 1095 -16.14 18.74 -56.85
CA ARG A 1095 -15.98 19.76 -55.80
C ARG A 1095 -14.59 19.63 -55.14
N PRO A 1096 -13.75 20.69 -55.09
CA PRO A 1096 -12.44 20.62 -54.45
C PRO A 1096 -12.53 20.34 -52.94
N GLU A 1097 -13.64 20.71 -52.31
CA GLU A 1097 -13.94 20.38 -50.90
C GLU A 1097 -13.97 18.86 -50.67
N CYS A 1098 -14.38 18.11 -51.69
CA CYS A 1098 -14.64 16.67 -51.61
C CYS A 1098 -13.42 15.81 -51.97
N THR A 1099 -12.32 16.42 -52.42
CA THR A 1099 -11.03 15.75 -52.55
C THR A 1099 -10.62 15.16 -51.20
N ILE A 1100 -10.07 13.95 -51.22
CA ILE A 1100 -9.66 13.23 -50.03
C ILE A 1100 -8.22 12.76 -50.20
N THR A 1101 -7.41 13.01 -49.17
CA THR A 1101 -6.00 12.64 -49.12
C THR A 1101 -5.80 11.54 -48.08
N ILE A 1102 -4.88 10.62 -48.37
CA ILE A 1102 -4.49 9.52 -47.49
C ILE A 1102 -3.01 9.61 -47.14
N LYS A 1103 -2.71 9.45 -45.86
CA LYS A 1103 -1.34 9.28 -45.36
C LYS A 1103 -1.23 7.93 -44.68
N LEU A 1104 -0.57 7.00 -45.35
CA LEU A 1104 -0.25 5.67 -44.83
C LEU A 1104 0.90 5.76 -43.81
N SER A 1105 0.95 4.82 -42.87
CA SER A 1105 1.98 4.71 -41.85
C SER A 1105 2.32 3.25 -41.62
N ALA A 1106 3.61 2.91 -41.55
CA ALA A 1106 4.06 1.53 -41.45
C ALA A 1106 3.59 0.81 -40.16
N ASN A 1107 3.27 1.58 -39.11
CA ASN A 1107 2.94 1.04 -37.77
C ASN A 1107 1.63 1.62 -37.20
N SER A 1108 0.80 2.31 -37.98
CA SER A 1108 -0.47 2.88 -37.51
C SER A 1108 -1.53 2.96 -38.61
N ALA A 1109 -2.81 3.07 -38.22
CA ALA A 1109 -3.92 3.20 -39.16
C ALA A 1109 -3.74 4.42 -40.11
N PRO A 1110 -4.27 4.36 -41.34
CA PRO A 1110 -4.22 5.48 -42.29
C PRO A 1110 -4.88 6.75 -41.73
N VAL A 1111 -4.23 7.89 -41.95
CA VAL A 1111 -4.83 9.21 -41.66
C VAL A 1111 -5.48 9.73 -42.93
N LEU A 1112 -6.77 10.05 -42.85
CA LEU A 1112 -7.57 10.62 -43.93
C LEU A 1112 -7.82 12.11 -43.68
N SER A 1113 -7.81 12.92 -44.74
CA SER A 1113 -8.16 14.34 -44.68
C SER A 1113 -8.98 14.75 -45.89
N THR A 1114 -10.14 15.38 -45.66
CA THR A 1114 -11.02 15.98 -46.67
C THR A 1114 -11.71 17.22 -46.08
N LYS A 1115 -12.24 18.10 -46.92
CA LYS A 1115 -13.05 19.26 -46.50
C LYS A 1115 -14.56 19.02 -46.71
N CYS A 1116 -14.98 17.81 -47.07
CA CYS A 1116 -16.37 17.50 -47.34
C CYS A 1116 -17.23 17.73 -46.07
N MET A 1117 -18.27 18.56 -46.17
CA MET A 1117 -19.17 18.88 -45.05
C MET A 1117 -19.96 17.67 -44.50
N TYR A 1118 -20.02 16.57 -45.26
CA TYR A 1118 -20.67 15.30 -44.86
C TYR A 1118 -19.68 14.28 -44.27
N GLN A 1119 -18.42 14.65 -44.09
CA GLN A 1119 -17.41 13.75 -43.54
C GLN A 1119 -17.72 13.35 -42.10
N HIS A 1120 -17.36 12.13 -41.72
CA HIS A 1120 -17.35 11.69 -40.33
C HIS A 1120 -16.24 10.68 -40.10
N SER A 1121 -15.77 10.57 -38.85
CA SER A 1121 -14.74 9.60 -38.47
C SER A 1121 -15.30 8.17 -38.47
N PHE A 1122 -14.62 7.25 -39.17
CA PHE A 1122 -14.90 5.81 -39.14
C PHE A 1122 -13.61 5.01 -38.90
N ARG A 1123 -13.73 3.79 -38.36
CA ARG A 1123 -12.55 2.92 -38.14
C ARG A 1123 -12.15 2.26 -39.46
N TYR A 1124 -11.07 2.75 -40.09
CA TYR A 1124 -10.62 2.34 -41.43
C TYR A 1124 -10.60 0.82 -41.63
N ALA A 1125 -9.86 0.07 -40.80
CA ALA A 1125 -9.73 -1.39 -40.94
C ALA A 1125 -11.05 -2.17 -40.81
N TYR A 1126 -12.03 -1.68 -40.04
CA TYR A 1126 -13.35 -2.32 -39.93
C TYR A 1126 -14.23 -2.03 -41.16
N ALA A 1127 -14.10 -0.83 -41.74
CA ALA A 1127 -14.77 -0.49 -43.00
C ALA A 1127 -14.14 -1.21 -44.21
N ASP A 1128 -12.83 -1.50 -44.14
CA ASP A 1128 -12.07 -2.23 -45.16
C ASP A 1128 -12.33 -3.75 -45.14
N ALA A 1129 -12.48 -4.33 -43.94
CA ALA A 1129 -12.86 -5.74 -43.80
C ALA A 1129 -14.34 -5.99 -44.12
N GLY A 1130 -15.21 -5.02 -43.84
CA GLY A 1130 -16.67 -5.19 -43.91
C GLY A 1130 -17.22 -6.08 -42.78
N SER A 1131 -18.54 -6.17 -42.66
CA SER A 1131 -19.21 -7.06 -41.71
C SER A 1131 -20.65 -7.35 -42.14
N LYS A 1132 -21.28 -8.40 -41.59
CA LYS A 1132 -22.70 -8.71 -41.87
C LYS A 1132 -23.65 -7.53 -41.58
N ASN A 1133 -23.35 -6.71 -40.57
CA ASN A 1133 -24.20 -5.58 -40.17
C ASN A 1133 -23.83 -4.27 -40.89
N LYS A 1134 -22.65 -4.21 -41.53
CA LYS A 1134 -22.15 -3.08 -42.33
C LYS A 1134 -21.32 -3.64 -43.50
N PRO A 1135 -21.96 -4.13 -44.56
CA PRO A 1135 -21.27 -4.85 -45.63
C PRO A 1135 -20.50 -3.93 -46.57
N LEU A 1136 -20.96 -2.70 -46.80
CA LEU A 1136 -20.43 -1.77 -47.81
C LEU A 1136 -19.03 -1.22 -47.46
N ARG A 1137 -18.00 -1.59 -48.23
CA ARG A 1137 -16.58 -1.26 -47.99
C ARG A 1137 -16.07 -0.05 -48.78
N ASN A 1138 -16.92 0.88 -49.19
CA ASN A 1138 -16.47 2.11 -49.87
C ASN A 1138 -15.52 2.94 -48.98
N ILE A 1139 -14.22 2.95 -49.28
CA ILE A 1139 -13.19 3.65 -48.51
C ILE A 1139 -12.19 4.34 -49.45
N PRO A 1140 -11.48 5.41 -49.01
CA PRO A 1140 -10.42 6.03 -49.80
C PRO A 1140 -9.15 5.18 -49.78
N LEU A 1141 -8.55 4.97 -50.94
CA LEU A 1141 -7.40 4.10 -51.16
C LEU A 1141 -6.31 4.85 -51.94
N LYS A 1142 -5.04 4.48 -51.69
CA LYS A 1142 -3.91 4.92 -52.51
C LYS A 1142 -3.91 4.10 -53.80
N CYS A 1143 -3.90 4.77 -54.95
CA CYS A 1143 -3.63 4.10 -56.22
C CYS A 1143 -2.12 3.79 -56.32
N GLU A 1144 -1.75 2.52 -56.34
CA GLU A 1144 -0.33 2.08 -56.48
C GLU A 1144 0.22 2.30 -57.91
N LEU A 1145 -0.63 2.62 -58.90
CA LEU A 1145 -0.18 3.00 -60.24
C LEU A 1145 0.23 4.48 -60.28
N CYS A 1146 -0.60 5.39 -59.75
CA CYS A 1146 -0.24 6.81 -59.58
C CYS A 1146 0.96 7.02 -58.64
N ASN A 1147 1.06 6.21 -57.58
CA ASN A 1147 2.02 6.39 -56.50
C ASN A 1147 2.68 5.04 -56.13
N PRO A 1148 3.57 4.47 -56.96
CA PRO A 1148 4.11 3.13 -56.74
C PRO A 1148 5.01 3.03 -55.49
N THR A 1149 4.79 1.99 -54.69
CA THR A 1149 5.67 1.67 -53.55
C THR A 1149 6.90 0.91 -54.04
N LEU A 1150 8.01 1.62 -54.28
CA LEU A 1150 9.26 1.02 -54.77
C LEU A 1150 9.89 0.02 -53.77
N PRO A 1151 10.40 -1.13 -54.23
CA PRO A 1151 11.15 -2.06 -53.38
C PRO A 1151 12.52 -1.49 -52.98
N PRO A 1152 13.08 -1.87 -51.81
CA PRO A 1152 14.36 -1.36 -51.34
C PRO A 1152 15.54 -1.97 -52.11
N GLU A 1153 16.46 -1.13 -52.59
CA GLU A 1153 17.72 -1.59 -53.18
C GLU A 1153 18.62 -2.29 -52.13
N PRO A 1154 19.30 -3.39 -52.49
CA PRO A 1154 20.20 -4.09 -51.58
C PRO A 1154 21.48 -3.28 -51.31
N GLY A 1155 21.70 -2.89 -50.05
CA GLY A 1155 22.98 -2.34 -49.58
C GLY A 1155 22.96 -0.95 -48.95
N ARG A 1156 21.81 -0.28 -48.84
CA ARG A 1156 21.69 0.99 -48.07
C ARG A 1156 20.64 0.90 -46.95
N THR A 1157 21.06 1.20 -45.73
CA THR A 1157 20.16 1.40 -44.58
C THR A 1157 19.37 2.69 -44.76
N PHE A 1158 18.06 2.57 -44.97
CA PHE A 1158 17.19 3.72 -45.19
C PHE A 1158 17.06 4.63 -43.95
N ARG A 1159 17.41 5.91 -44.11
CA ARG A 1159 16.53 6.97 -43.56
C ARG A 1159 15.19 6.80 -44.27
N ARG A 1160 14.12 6.45 -43.55
CA ARG A 1160 12.77 6.40 -44.12
C ARG A 1160 12.45 7.76 -44.75
N ALA A 1161 12.16 7.79 -46.05
CA ALA A 1161 11.62 8.99 -46.68
C ALA A 1161 10.30 9.37 -46.00
N PRO A 1162 9.97 10.67 -45.84
CA PRO A 1162 8.70 11.08 -45.26
C PRO A 1162 7.54 10.53 -46.09
N LEU A 1163 6.60 9.84 -45.44
CA LEU A 1163 5.33 9.44 -46.06
C LEU A 1163 4.52 10.72 -46.37
N ALA A 1164 4.58 11.16 -47.62
CA ALA A 1164 3.74 12.23 -48.14
C ALA A 1164 2.27 11.80 -48.07
N ALA A 1165 1.38 12.76 -47.82
CA ALA A 1165 -0.04 12.54 -48.07
C ALA A 1165 -0.26 12.57 -49.59
N VAL A 1166 -0.98 11.60 -50.12
CA VAL A 1166 -1.31 11.50 -51.55
C VAL A 1166 -2.82 11.56 -51.75
N ASP A 1167 -3.27 11.99 -52.92
CA ASP A 1167 -4.68 11.95 -53.27
C ASP A 1167 -5.18 10.50 -53.28
N ALA A 1168 -6.36 10.30 -52.70
CA ALA A 1168 -6.96 8.99 -52.49
C ALA A 1168 -8.23 8.83 -53.33
N VAL A 1169 -8.38 7.65 -53.91
CA VAL A 1169 -9.52 7.28 -54.75
C VAL A 1169 -10.45 6.39 -53.95
N TRP A 1170 -11.76 6.69 -53.95
CA TRP A 1170 -12.76 5.85 -53.30
C TRP A 1170 -12.84 4.48 -53.98
N ARG A 1171 -12.96 3.39 -53.20
CA ARG A 1171 -12.92 1.99 -53.68
C ARG A 1171 -13.84 1.77 -54.89
N TYR A 1172 -15.06 2.27 -54.83
CA TYR A 1172 -16.05 2.06 -55.90
C TYR A 1172 -15.78 2.93 -57.15
N ASN A 1173 -14.97 3.98 -57.02
CA ASN A 1173 -14.55 4.86 -58.11
C ASN A 1173 -13.21 4.42 -58.75
N MET A 1174 -12.53 3.42 -58.17
CA MET A 1174 -11.23 2.95 -58.65
C MET A 1174 -11.25 2.44 -60.10
N PRO A 1175 -12.29 1.74 -60.60
CA PRO A 1175 -12.38 1.40 -62.02
C PRO A 1175 -12.41 2.64 -62.92
N GLU A 1176 -13.26 3.62 -62.60
CA GLU A 1176 -13.39 4.88 -63.36
C GLU A 1176 -12.07 5.68 -63.36
N HIS A 1177 -11.38 5.73 -62.24
CA HIS A 1177 -10.06 6.35 -62.12
C HIS A 1177 -9.01 5.69 -63.03
N ILE A 1178 -8.94 4.36 -63.05
CA ILE A 1178 -7.97 3.64 -63.89
C ILE A 1178 -8.32 3.80 -65.38
N LEU A 1179 -9.60 3.73 -65.77
CA LEU A 1179 -10.02 3.99 -67.16
C LEU A 1179 -9.60 5.37 -67.67
N LYS A 1180 -9.44 6.35 -66.77
CA LYS A 1180 -9.17 7.75 -67.10
C LYS A 1180 -7.69 8.15 -66.97
N GLU A 1181 -7.02 7.73 -65.90
CA GLU A 1181 -5.64 8.16 -65.58
C GLU A 1181 -4.59 7.06 -65.88
N HIS A 1182 -5.04 5.84 -66.18
CA HIS A 1182 -4.21 4.65 -66.43
C HIS A 1182 -4.79 3.80 -67.58
N GLU A 1183 -5.11 4.47 -68.70
CA GLU A 1183 -5.81 3.87 -69.84
C GLU A 1183 -5.05 2.70 -70.49
N GLU A 1184 -3.76 2.52 -70.21
CA GLU A 1184 -2.96 1.40 -70.69
C GLU A 1184 -3.39 0.04 -70.12
N TYR A 1185 -4.12 -0.01 -69.00
CA TYR A 1185 -4.53 -1.27 -68.36
C TYR A 1185 -5.90 -1.79 -68.81
N GLU A 1186 -5.99 -3.11 -68.92
CA GLU A 1186 -7.23 -3.86 -69.07
C GLU A 1186 -7.95 -3.95 -67.72
N ILE A 1187 -9.27 -3.68 -67.71
CA ILE A 1187 -10.11 -3.84 -66.52
C ILE A 1187 -11.23 -4.83 -66.87
N PRO A 1188 -11.22 -6.05 -66.29
CA PRO A 1188 -12.30 -7.02 -66.49
C PRO A 1188 -13.68 -6.39 -66.29
N GLY A 1189 -14.61 -6.66 -67.21
CA GLY A 1189 -15.97 -6.09 -67.19
C GLY A 1189 -16.12 -4.66 -67.70
N TYR A 1190 -15.03 -3.89 -67.87
CA TYR A 1190 -15.09 -2.47 -68.28
C TYR A 1190 -14.30 -2.15 -69.57
N LYS A 1191 -13.13 -2.76 -69.76
CA LYS A 1191 -12.27 -2.58 -70.94
C LYS A 1191 -11.51 -3.86 -71.23
N MET A 1192 -11.78 -4.50 -72.36
CA MET A 1192 -11.27 -5.83 -72.76
C MET A 1192 -9.99 -5.79 -73.63
N MET A 1193 -9.29 -4.65 -73.66
CA MET A 1193 -8.12 -4.39 -74.51
C MET A 1193 -7.13 -3.51 -73.75
N GLY A 1194 -6.05 -4.09 -73.24
CA GLY A 1194 -5.00 -3.39 -72.48
C GLY A 1194 -3.95 -4.33 -71.89
N VAL A 1195 -3.06 -3.81 -71.04
CA VAL A 1195 -2.14 -4.61 -70.22
C VAL A 1195 -2.89 -5.14 -68.99
N PRO A 1196 -2.76 -6.43 -68.60
CA PRO A 1196 -3.45 -6.94 -67.41
C PRO A 1196 -3.13 -6.13 -66.14
N LEU A 1197 -4.17 -5.67 -65.45
CA LEU A 1197 -4.03 -4.88 -64.22
C LEU A 1197 -3.29 -5.68 -63.12
N PRO A 1198 -2.34 -5.09 -62.37
CA PRO A 1198 -1.64 -5.79 -61.30
C PRO A 1198 -2.59 -6.39 -60.26
N ALA A 1199 -2.33 -7.63 -59.84
CA ALA A 1199 -3.23 -8.39 -58.97
C ALA A 1199 -3.58 -7.66 -57.65
N CYS A 1200 -2.67 -6.86 -57.10
CA CYS A 1200 -2.92 -6.03 -55.92
C CYS A 1200 -3.93 -4.90 -56.17
N MET A 1201 -3.91 -4.28 -57.35
CA MET A 1201 -4.91 -3.28 -57.74
C MET A 1201 -6.25 -3.94 -58.03
N LEU A 1202 -6.24 -5.08 -58.73
CA LEU A 1202 -7.44 -5.87 -59.00
C LEU A 1202 -8.14 -6.26 -57.69
N GLN A 1203 -7.45 -6.90 -56.74
CA GLN A 1203 -8.01 -7.35 -55.47
C GLN A 1203 -8.64 -6.21 -54.62
N VAL A 1204 -8.14 -4.99 -54.76
CA VAL A 1204 -8.68 -3.79 -54.09
C VAL A 1204 -9.96 -3.27 -54.77
N MET A 1205 -10.18 -3.55 -56.05
CA MET A 1205 -11.38 -3.13 -56.79
C MET A 1205 -12.56 -4.10 -56.67
N MET A 1206 -12.29 -5.39 -56.44
CA MET A 1206 -13.33 -6.43 -56.43
C MET A 1206 -14.35 -6.24 -55.29
N LEU A 1207 -15.64 -6.37 -55.64
CA LEU A 1207 -16.74 -6.41 -54.67
C LEU A 1207 -16.97 -7.83 -54.16
N THR A 1208 -17.36 -7.96 -52.90
CA THR A 1208 -17.75 -9.26 -52.33
C THR A 1208 -19.20 -9.60 -52.68
N ASP A 1209 -19.55 -10.89 -52.74
CA ASP A 1209 -20.95 -11.33 -52.86
C ASP A 1209 -21.84 -10.76 -51.75
N LEU A 1210 -21.28 -10.58 -50.55
CA LEU A 1210 -21.99 -9.98 -49.41
C LEU A 1210 -22.34 -8.51 -49.67
N GLU A 1211 -21.44 -7.72 -50.27
CA GLU A 1211 -21.71 -6.33 -50.66
C GLU A 1211 -22.78 -6.25 -51.74
N GLN A 1212 -22.66 -7.05 -52.79
CA GLN A 1212 -23.56 -6.96 -53.94
C GLN A 1212 -24.96 -7.49 -53.58
N THR A 1213 -25.05 -8.50 -52.73
CA THR A 1213 -26.33 -9.00 -52.21
C THR A 1213 -26.96 -8.00 -51.22
N ALA A 1214 -26.17 -7.35 -50.36
CA ALA A 1214 -26.68 -6.34 -49.43
C ALA A 1214 -27.01 -4.99 -50.10
N ALA A 1215 -26.48 -4.74 -51.30
CA ALA A 1215 -26.84 -3.62 -52.16
C ALA A 1215 -27.96 -3.97 -53.15
N CYS A 1216 -28.69 -5.08 -52.95
CA CYS A 1216 -29.80 -5.51 -53.80
C CYS A 1216 -29.51 -5.58 -55.32
N ILE A 1217 -28.23 -5.72 -55.73
CA ILE A 1217 -27.82 -5.67 -57.14
C ILE A 1217 -28.32 -6.94 -57.85
N PRO A 1218 -29.14 -6.81 -58.92
CA PRO A 1218 -29.63 -7.94 -59.71
C PRO A 1218 -28.47 -8.80 -60.22
N GLN A 1219 -28.66 -10.11 -60.33
CA GLN A 1219 -27.56 -11.04 -60.62
C GLN A 1219 -26.94 -10.80 -62.01
N GLU A 1220 -27.75 -10.32 -62.94
CA GLU A 1220 -27.40 -9.84 -64.29
C GLU A 1220 -26.65 -8.50 -64.32
N CYS A 1221 -26.68 -7.73 -63.23
CA CYS A 1221 -26.01 -6.43 -63.08
C CYS A 1221 -24.80 -6.50 -62.12
N ARG A 1222 -24.44 -7.68 -61.63
CA ARG A 1222 -23.32 -7.85 -60.69
C ARG A 1222 -21.98 -7.55 -61.34
N LEU A 1223 -21.17 -6.80 -60.62
CA LEU A 1223 -19.77 -6.53 -60.95
C LEU A 1223 -18.90 -7.71 -60.52
N LEU A 1224 -17.67 -7.79 -61.05
CA LEU A 1224 -16.80 -8.94 -60.82
C LEU A 1224 -16.59 -9.28 -59.32
N THR A 1225 -16.77 -10.56 -59.00
CA THR A 1225 -16.59 -11.16 -57.68
C THR A 1225 -15.28 -11.96 -57.61
N CYS A 1226 -14.70 -12.05 -56.42
CA CYS A 1226 -13.49 -12.84 -56.20
C CYS A 1226 -13.87 -14.32 -56.06
N GLU A 1227 -13.83 -15.09 -57.15
CA GLU A 1227 -13.92 -16.55 -57.07
C GLU A 1227 -12.62 -17.13 -56.52
N ASP A 1228 -12.71 -17.88 -55.42
CA ASP A 1228 -11.64 -18.74 -54.89
C ASP A 1228 -11.86 -20.17 -55.42
N PRO A 1229 -11.07 -20.67 -56.39
CA PRO A 1229 -11.22 -22.01 -56.91
C PRO A 1229 -10.39 -23.01 -56.09
N LEU A 1230 -10.89 -23.45 -54.92
CA LEU A 1230 -10.61 -24.77 -54.32
C LEU A 1230 -11.44 -25.04 -53.04
N GLU A 1231 -11.90 -26.29 -52.89
CA GLU A 1231 -12.46 -26.92 -51.68
C GLU A 1231 -13.86 -26.49 -51.17
N LYS A 1232 -14.89 -27.01 -51.86
CA LYS A 1232 -16.13 -27.47 -51.20
C LYS A 1232 -16.11 -29.00 -51.07
N GLU A 1233 -16.00 -29.53 -49.84
CA GLU A 1233 -16.76 -30.74 -49.45
C GLU A 1233 -16.85 -30.92 -47.91
N ASN A 1234 -18.03 -30.56 -47.39
CA ASN A 1234 -18.78 -31.18 -46.29
C ASN A 1234 -18.13 -31.58 -44.93
N HIS A 1235 -18.54 -30.78 -43.93
CA HIS A 1235 -19.10 -31.16 -42.62
C HIS A 1235 -18.23 -31.16 -41.33
N THR A 1236 -18.59 -30.17 -40.50
CA THR A 1236 -18.75 -30.20 -39.03
C THR A 1236 -17.54 -30.43 -38.12
N GLY A 1237 -17.28 -29.45 -37.23
CA GLY A 1237 -16.64 -29.71 -35.92
C GLY A 1237 -15.33 -28.98 -35.64
N THR A 1238 -15.44 -27.75 -35.12
CA THR A 1238 -14.50 -27.13 -34.17
C THR A 1238 -12.97 -27.34 -34.29
N SER A 1239 -12.31 -26.25 -34.71
CA SER A 1239 -11.06 -25.69 -34.15
C SER A 1239 -9.70 -25.83 -34.87
N SER A 1240 -9.12 -24.66 -35.13
CA SER A 1240 -7.69 -24.29 -35.02
C SER A 1240 -6.71 -24.38 -36.22
N ARG A 1241 -6.22 -23.19 -36.60
CA ARG A 1241 -4.81 -22.76 -36.85
C ARG A 1241 -3.89 -23.56 -37.79
N SER A 1242 -3.36 -22.86 -38.81
CA SER A 1242 -1.91 -22.56 -38.99
C SER A 1242 -1.67 -21.73 -40.28
N ALA A 1243 -0.48 -21.25 -40.63
CA ALA A 1243 0.48 -20.35 -39.95
C ALA A 1243 1.76 -20.26 -40.80
N GLY A 1244 2.14 -19.07 -41.28
CA GLY A 1244 3.37 -18.86 -42.06
C GLY A 1244 4.60 -18.56 -41.20
N LYS A 1245 5.37 -19.59 -40.80
CA LYS A 1245 6.72 -19.46 -40.22
C LYS A 1245 7.80 -19.80 -41.25
N ARG A 1246 8.98 -19.15 -41.15
CA ARG A 1246 10.29 -19.82 -41.35
C ARG A 1246 10.91 -19.93 -39.94
N ARG A 1247 10.94 -21.12 -39.31
CA ARG A 1247 11.98 -22.17 -39.35
C ARG A 1247 13.35 -21.66 -38.88
N ALA A 1248 14.06 -22.29 -37.94
CA ALA A 1248 13.94 -23.62 -37.28
C ALA A 1248 14.17 -23.48 -35.74
N LEU A 1249 14.14 -24.48 -34.85
CA LEU A 1249 14.07 -25.95 -34.91
C LEU A 1249 13.07 -26.49 -33.83
N GLN A 1250 12.70 -27.77 -33.92
CA GLN A 1250 11.89 -28.57 -32.97
C GLN A 1250 12.75 -29.76 -32.47
N PRO A 1251 12.34 -30.67 -31.53
CA PRO A 1251 11.00 -31.14 -31.15
C PRO A 1251 10.57 -30.57 -29.76
N ALA A 1252 9.63 -31.08 -28.95
CA ALA A 1252 8.76 -32.27 -29.02
C ALA A 1252 7.35 -31.97 -28.44
N SER A 1253 6.54 -33.00 -28.14
CA SER A 1253 5.19 -32.86 -27.59
C SER A 1253 4.72 -34.06 -26.72
N SER A 1254 4.24 -33.75 -25.50
CA SER A 1254 2.96 -34.15 -24.85
C SER A 1254 2.47 -35.62 -24.79
N LEU A 1255 1.80 -35.99 -23.67
CA LEU A 1255 0.52 -36.74 -23.57
C LEU A 1255 -0.10 -36.54 -22.14
N PRO A 1256 -1.40 -36.83 -21.84
CA PRO A 1256 -2.24 -35.83 -21.13
C PRO A 1256 -3.33 -36.29 -20.10
N ALA A 1257 -3.95 -35.27 -19.46
CA ALA A 1257 -5.40 -35.12 -19.14
C ALA A 1257 -6.05 -35.59 -17.81
N LYS A 1258 -7.14 -34.84 -17.45
CA LYS A 1258 -8.20 -35.01 -16.38
C LYS A 1258 -7.92 -34.31 -15.03
N ARG A 1259 -8.87 -33.67 -14.32
CA ARG A 1259 -10.30 -33.29 -14.57
C ARG A 1259 -10.72 -32.16 -13.58
N SER A 1260 -11.86 -31.49 -13.80
CA SER A 1260 -12.38 -30.37 -12.98
C SER A 1260 -13.63 -30.67 -12.12
N ARG A 1261 -13.86 -29.84 -11.08
CA ARG A 1261 -15.13 -29.56 -10.36
C ARG A 1261 -15.08 -28.07 -9.98
N ILE A 1262 -15.91 -27.17 -10.51
CA ILE A 1262 -17.35 -26.91 -10.22
C ILE A 1262 -17.60 -26.56 -8.74
N ALA A 1263 -18.06 -25.33 -8.51
CA ALA A 1263 -18.69 -24.85 -7.29
C ALA A 1263 -20.16 -24.49 -7.59
N MET A 1264 -21.03 -24.56 -6.58
CA MET A 1264 -22.41 -24.03 -6.61
C MET A 1264 -22.72 -23.30 -5.31
N GLU A 1265 -23.60 -22.31 -5.41
CA GLU A 1265 -24.07 -21.41 -4.34
C GLU A 1265 -24.98 -22.12 -3.32
N PRO A 1266 -25.18 -21.50 -2.14
CA PRO A 1266 -26.36 -21.74 -1.31
C PRO A 1266 -27.25 -20.49 -1.17
N LEU A 1267 -28.57 -20.66 -1.30
CA LEU A 1267 -29.58 -19.69 -0.87
C LEU A 1267 -30.63 -20.38 0.02
N HIS A 1268 -30.91 -19.75 1.17
CA HIS A 1268 -32.13 -19.80 1.99
C HIS A 1268 -32.84 -21.14 2.30
N LEU A 1269 -32.99 -21.48 3.60
CA LEU A 1269 -34.22 -21.20 4.37
C LEU A 1269 -34.12 -21.60 5.87
N SER A 1270 -35.15 -21.23 6.63
CA SER A 1270 -35.25 -21.09 8.10
C SER A 1270 -35.12 -22.36 8.96
N PRO A 1271 -34.79 -22.22 10.26
CA PRO A 1271 -34.69 -23.35 11.20
C PRO A 1271 -36.01 -23.66 11.91
N HIS A 1272 -36.21 -24.93 12.31
CA HIS A 1272 -37.06 -25.25 13.45
C HIS A 1272 -36.70 -26.60 14.12
N THR A 1273 -36.40 -26.53 15.43
CA THR A 1273 -36.84 -27.47 16.47
C THR A 1273 -36.07 -28.79 16.69
N LEU A 1274 -35.29 -28.82 17.79
CA LEU A 1274 -35.08 -29.88 18.81
C LEU A 1274 -34.77 -31.34 18.34
N ILE A 1275 -33.84 -32.10 18.93
CA ILE A 1275 -33.86 -32.65 20.30
C ILE A 1275 -32.47 -33.24 20.65
N VAL A 1276 -32.01 -32.97 21.87
CA VAL A 1276 -31.17 -33.75 22.83
C VAL A 1276 -30.31 -34.92 22.30
N GLY A 1277 -29.02 -34.87 22.69
CA GLY A 1277 -28.06 -35.99 22.67
C GLY A 1277 -26.79 -35.61 23.41
#